data_AF-A0A0T6ZDT5-F1
#
_entry.id   AF-A0A0T6ZDT5-F1
#
_cell.length_a   1.000
_cell.length_b   1.000
_cell.length_c   1.000
_cell.angle_alpha   90.00
_cell.angle_beta   90.00
_cell.angle_gamma   90.00
#
_symmetry.space_group_name_H-M   'P 1'
#
loop_
_entity.id
_entity.type
_entity.pdbx_description
1 polymer ?
#
loop_
_entity_poly.entity_id
_entity_poly.type
_entity_poly.pdbx_seq_one_letter_code
_entity_poly.pdbx_strand_id
1 'polypeptide(L)'
;MKNKNIFIAALASSTLLSSPALAVDFRPQAEIEGGFFSGGSGASGGFFLPFVLDSGNAIFIDTRGAIENDSVRQGSIGAGYRFRANDQWVIGAFGYYDYLKSSYGNSFSQLSFGLEALSGDLEMRSNFYLPLTGAKSLSAFNTAYVRDHVLVFQEGRERARRGIDAEIGGRLPVFEDDSKVQLKVFGGSYWYGGRNLDDMFGAKLRAELTFADLPGLSEGSTVSLGVTGTYDNEDKLKGAVMARLRIPFGATGSTADAFDPMSQRVERSTRIRTHAGATGDVEAALFADSGRNAGRVVSVSSASGNADAINTLIGSAGTSALILADGDLGLDRTLALQNGQTLLGGGGALAVRGARSGATATFVNDGAATTITGYNPAQDVIAMASGSTVSSLAVRGGLAGISATDAANVTIDNVDISATNHDGIRFTRVNGALVQDSRIHDLFICENNTTCEFSIYNPNKAPFAAVSSVGSRGVTVRDTSIDKVTYGVFAGGEFRKVGRTDYELVTGTENVTIDNVTISNSRREGVLLVAGKDVKFDRVSVDNSKQDRDMDLVVLQGTSNVAINDMRLMGGINGLMLVSSPNLDATTTDVNVKGLTVDGTRNAGIFFNPVSGISLQDVAVTNAGTYGAYIYGNEYEFLGGPVRDIVLKNMTVDKAGKAGLYFSGPTEDITGNVSVTNTPKDCLLDNGWSAGTITQSPASVLTVNGTKLDQGNAAARCH
;
A
#
# COMPACT_ATOMS: atom_id res chain seq x y z
N MET A 1 15.09 31.55 8.05
CA MET A 1 14.46 32.89 7.96
C MET A 1 15.47 33.94 8.41
N LYS A 2 16.26 34.47 7.48
CA LYS A 2 17.12 35.66 7.61
C LYS A 2 17.14 36.29 6.20
N ASN A 3 17.13 37.62 6.14
CA ASN A 3 16.97 38.49 4.96
C ASN A 3 15.53 38.97 4.68
N LYS A 4 14.93 39.62 5.68
CA LYS A 4 14.11 40.81 5.45
C LYS A 4 15.09 41.99 5.37
N ASN A 5 15.20 42.67 4.23
CA ASN A 5 15.73 44.03 4.03
C ASN A 5 16.34 44.26 2.64
N ILE A 6 15.62 43.99 1.54
CA ILE A 6 15.89 44.61 0.24
C ILE A 6 14.54 44.80 -0.49
N PHE A 7 13.71 45.74 -0.03
CA PHE A 7 12.55 46.25 -0.79
C PHE A 7 12.08 47.59 -0.19
N ILE A 8 13.02 48.51 0.05
CA ILE A 8 12.71 49.92 0.33
C ILE A 8 13.82 50.75 -0.30
N ALA A 9 13.79 50.90 -1.63
CA ALA A 9 14.60 51.87 -2.38
C ALA A 9 14.10 52.02 -3.82
N ALA A 10 12.83 52.39 -4.01
CA ALA A 10 12.33 52.94 -5.29
C ALA A 10 10.99 53.71 -5.15
N LEU A 11 10.62 54.15 -3.94
CA LEU A 11 9.50 55.08 -3.71
C LEU A 11 10.04 56.32 -2.98
N ALA A 12 10.98 57.02 -3.63
CA ALA A 12 11.46 58.32 -3.18
C ALA A 12 12.07 59.10 -4.35
N SER A 13 11.26 59.38 -5.36
CA SER A 13 11.45 60.49 -6.31
C SER A 13 10.10 60.86 -6.90
N SER A 14 9.15 61.15 -6.01
CA SER A 14 7.86 61.74 -6.33
C SER A 14 7.83 63.18 -5.84
N THR A 15 8.61 64.06 -6.50
CA THR A 15 8.51 65.52 -6.35
C THR A 15 8.89 66.22 -7.65
N LEU A 16 8.19 65.88 -8.73
CA LEU A 16 7.86 66.82 -9.79
C LEU A 16 6.39 66.57 -10.13
N LEU A 17 5.51 67.22 -9.37
CA LEU A 17 4.10 67.35 -9.73
C LEU A 17 4.05 68.23 -10.98
N SER A 18 4.03 67.60 -12.16
CA SER A 18 3.42 68.20 -13.33
C SER A 18 1.94 68.43 -13.04
N SER A 19 1.39 69.51 -13.61
CA SER A 19 -0.04 69.86 -13.60
C SER A 19 -0.95 68.64 -13.76
N PRO A 20 -2.21 68.66 -13.27
CA PRO A 20 -3.15 67.57 -13.53
C PRO A 20 -3.30 67.40 -15.06
N ALA A 21 -2.63 66.38 -15.61
CA ALA A 21 -2.79 66.00 -17.00
C ALA A 21 -4.21 65.44 -17.13
N LEU A 22 -5.08 66.19 -17.80
CA LEU A 22 -6.42 65.72 -18.11
C LEU A 22 -6.31 64.67 -19.22
N ALA A 23 -7.04 63.56 -19.08
CA ALA A 23 -7.20 62.62 -20.19
C ALA A 23 -7.92 63.36 -21.33
N VAL A 24 -7.26 63.48 -22.48
CA VAL A 24 -7.82 64.14 -23.68
C VAL A 24 -8.57 63.15 -24.56
N ASP A 25 -8.24 61.85 -24.46
CA ASP A 25 -8.99 60.78 -25.11
C ASP A 25 -9.09 59.54 -24.21
N PHE A 26 -10.30 59.00 -24.11
CA PHE A 26 -10.61 57.81 -23.33
C PHE A 26 -11.65 56.97 -24.07
N ARG A 27 -11.18 55.88 -24.69
CA ARG A 27 -12.03 54.94 -25.43
C ARG A 27 -11.86 53.53 -24.87
N PRO A 28 -12.65 53.16 -23.84
CA PRO A 28 -12.75 51.79 -23.36
C PRO A 28 -12.95 50.80 -24.50
N GLN A 29 -12.30 49.66 -24.44
CA GLN A 29 -12.43 48.60 -25.43
C GLN A 29 -12.88 47.32 -24.73
N ALA A 30 -13.92 46.67 -25.25
CA ALA A 30 -14.19 45.28 -24.90
C ALA A 30 -13.53 44.36 -25.92
N GLU A 31 -12.97 43.27 -25.42
CA GLU A 31 -12.33 42.25 -26.24
C GLU A 31 -12.92 40.89 -25.95
N ILE A 32 -13.17 40.14 -27.02
CA ILE A 32 -13.58 38.74 -26.96
C ILE A 32 -12.63 37.97 -27.87
N GLU A 33 -12.01 36.93 -27.33
CA GLU A 33 -11.09 36.06 -28.06
C GLU A 33 -11.54 34.62 -27.92
N GLY A 34 -11.57 33.90 -29.04
CA GLY A 34 -11.87 32.47 -29.08
C GLY A 34 -10.93 31.75 -30.03
N GLY A 35 -10.61 30.50 -29.74
CA GLY A 35 -9.70 29.75 -30.61
C GLY A 35 -9.60 28.27 -30.31
N PHE A 36 -8.92 27.58 -31.23
CA PHE A 36 -8.54 26.19 -31.13
C PHE A 36 -7.02 26.10 -31.01
N PHE A 37 -6.55 25.21 -30.16
CA PHE A 37 -5.13 24.96 -29.94
C PHE A 37 -4.88 23.47 -29.78
N SER A 38 -3.64 23.05 -29.97
CA SER A 38 -3.24 21.65 -29.78
C SER A 38 -3.62 21.15 -28.38
N GLY A 39 -4.71 20.40 -28.29
CA GLY A 39 -5.25 19.87 -27.03
C GLY A 39 -6.54 20.53 -26.53
N GLY A 40 -7.16 21.46 -27.26
CA GLY A 40 -8.46 21.99 -26.85
C GLY A 40 -8.95 23.22 -27.61
N SER A 41 -9.97 23.86 -27.02
CA SER A 41 -10.52 25.15 -27.45
C SER A 41 -10.81 26.00 -26.22
N GLY A 42 -10.89 27.31 -26.40
CA GLY A 42 -11.17 28.21 -25.28
C GLY A 42 -11.69 29.55 -25.74
N ALA A 43 -12.32 30.26 -24.80
CA ALA A 43 -12.77 31.63 -24.97
C ALA A 43 -12.33 32.48 -23.77
N SER A 44 -11.98 33.73 -24.05
CA SER A 44 -11.66 34.73 -23.05
C SER A 44 -12.29 36.06 -23.40
N GLY A 45 -12.56 36.86 -22.37
CA GLY A 45 -13.11 38.20 -22.51
C GLY A 45 -12.40 39.16 -21.59
N GLY A 46 -12.40 40.45 -21.95
CA GLY A 46 -11.69 41.45 -21.18
C GLY A 46 -12.05 42.88 -21.56
N PHE A 47 -11.51 43.82 -20.78
CA PHE A 47 -11.59 45.24 -21.04
C PHE A 47 -10.20 45.86 -21.05
N PHE A 48 -9.91 46.65 -22.09
CA PHE A 48 -8.72 47.49 -22.19
C PHE A 48 -9.15 48.96 -22.11
N LEU A 49 -8.59 49.70 -21.15
CA LEU A 49 -9.00 51.05 -20.80
C LEU A 49 -7.80 52.00 -21.02
N PRO A 50 -7.60 52.54 -22.23
CA PRO A 50 -6.51 53.47 -22.53
C PRO A 50 -6.92 54.92 -22.19
N PHE A 51 -6.15 55.56 -21.32
CA PHE A 51 -6.27 56.97 -20.96
C PHE A 51 -5.13 57.74 -21.63
N VAL A 52 -5.42 58.36 -22.78
CA VAL A 52 -4.45 59.18 -23.51
C VAL A 52 -4.43 60.58 -22.89
N LEU A 53 -3.24 61.00 -22.47
CA LEU A 53 -2.97 62.28 -21.84
C LEU A 53 -2.74 63.36 -22.90
N ASP A 54 -2.92 64.62 -22.53
CA ASP A 54 -2.59 65.80 -23.33
C ASP A 54 -1.19 65.78 -23.96
N SER A 55 -0.22 65.19 -23.26
CA SER A 55 1.15 64.96 -23.73
C SER A 55 1.30 63.96 -24.89
N GLY A 56 0.22 63.25 -25.28
CA GLY A 56 0.25 62.16 -26.25
C GLY A 56 0.72 60.81 -25.70
N ASN A 57 1.01 60.74 -24.38
CA ASN A 57 1.32 59.51 -23.66
C ASN A 57 0.01 58.83 -23.18
N ALA A 58 0.05 57.56 -22.81
CA ALA A 58 -1.11 56.86 -22.28
C ALA A 58 -0.79 56.03 -21.05
N ILE A 59 -1.72 56.05 -20.10
CA ILE A 59 -1.83 55.05 -19.04
C ILE A 59 -2.93 54.09 -19.46
N PHE A 60 -2.78 52.80 -19.23
CA PHE A 60 -3.86 51.85 -19.48
C PHE A 60 -4.10 50.90 -18.31
N ILE A 61 -5.33 50.43 -18.22
CA ILE A 61 -5.74 49.31 -17.37
C ILE A 61 -6.27 48.20 -18.26
N ASP A 62 -5.87 46.97 -18.00
CA ASP A 62 -6.24 45.79 -18.78
C ASP A 62 -6.74 44.68 -17.86
N THR A 63 -7.91 44.14 -18.15
CA THR A 63 -8.54 43.06 -17.39
C THR A 63 -8.93 41.94 -18.33
N ARG A 64 -8.69 40.69 -17.92
CA ARG A 64 -8.98 39.50 -18.73
C ARG A 64 -9.46 38.35 -17.85
N GLY A 65 -10.40 37.59 -18.37
CA GLY A 65 -10.88 36.35 -17.75
C GLY A 65 -11.13 35.29 -18.81
N ALA A 66 -10.82 34.04 -18.48
CA ALA A 66 -11.25 32.87 -19.24
C ALA A 66 -12.17 32.02 -18.38
N ILE A 67 -13.32 31.65 -18.96
CA ILE A 67 -14.36 30.85 -18.30
C ILE A 67 -14.39 29.49 -19.00
N GLU A 68 -14.40 28.43 -18.20
CA GLU A 68 -14.55 27.06 -18.69
C GLU A 68 -15.44 26.29 -17.71
N ASN A 69 -16.48 25.62 -18.22
CA ASN A 69 -17.46 24.86 -17.43
C ASN A 69 -18.00 25.65 -16.23
N ASP A 70 -18.58 26.83 -16.51
CA ASP A 70 -19.24 27.72 -15.54
C ASP A 70 -18.35 28.23 -14.37
N SER A 71 -17.02 28.13 -14.50
CA SER A 71 -16.07 28.62 -13.50
C SER A 71 -14.93 29.42 -14.13
N VAL A 72 -14.47 30.47 -13.43
CA VAL A 72 -13.29 31.25 -13.84
C VAL A 72 -12.04 30.38 -13.66
N ARG A 73 -11.42 29.98 -14.77
CA ARG A 73 -10.17 29.21 -14.76
C ARG A 73 -8.95 30.10 -14.74
N GLN A 74 -9.01 31.25 -15.40
CA GLN A 74 -7.90 32.17 -15.52
C GLN A 74 -8.41 33.60 -15.36
N GLY A 75 -7.62 34.43 -14.69
CA GLY A 75 -7.91 35.85 -14.50
C GLY A 75 -6.62 36.65 -14.55
N SER A 76 -6.70 37.85 -15.10
CA SER A 76 -5.59 38.78 -15.10
C SER A 76 -6.06 40.21 -14.97
N ILE A 77 -5.31 41.00 -14.21
CA ILE A 77 -5.45 42.44 -14.11
C ILE A 77 -4.08 43.08 -14.19
N GLY A 78 -3.94 44.09 -15.03
CA GLY A 78 -2.69 44.81 -15.19
C GLY A 78 -2.89 46.27 -15.54
N ALA A 79 -1.79 46.99 -15.46
CA ALA A 79 -1.70 48.37 -15.87
C ALA A 79 -0.35 48.62 -16.52
N GLY A 80 -0.29 49.65 -17.35
CA GLY A 80 0.95 50.05 -17.99
C GLY A 80 0.93 51.49 -18.42
N TYR A 81 2.09 51.91 -18.89
CA TYR A 81 2.35 53.26 -19.38
C TYR A 81 3.03 53.17 -20.74
N ARG A 82 2.56 53.97 -21.69
CA ARG A 82 3.11 54.13 -23.04
C ARG A 82 3.44 55.59 -23.27
N PHE A 83 4.61 55.85 -23.85
CA PHE A 83 4.96 57.20 -24.29
C PHE A 83 5.40 57.18 -25.76
N ARG A 84 5.10 58.28 -26.46
CA ARG A 84 5.52 58.47 -27.84
C ARG A 84 6.95 59.01 -27.84
N ALA A 85 7.90 58.15 -28.20
CA ALA A 85 9.32 58.52 -28.21
C ALA A 85 9.67 59.43 -29.39
N ASN A 86 8.99 59.24 -30.52
CA ASN A 86 8.99 60.08 -31.72
C ASN A 86 7.75 59.77 -32.57
N ASP A 87 7.62 60.36 -33.76
CA ASP A 87 6.47 60.17 -34.64
C ASP A 87 6.23 58.71 -35.07
N GLN A 88 7.24 57.85 -34.95
CA GLN A 88 7.21 56.46 -35.42
C GLN A 88 7.15 55.41 -34.31
N TRP A 89 7.53 55.76 -33.08
CA TRP A 89 7.75 54.79 -32.00
C TRP A 89 6.99 55.13 -30.71
N VAL A 90 6.30 54.12 -30.20
CA VAL A 90 5.69 54.07 -28.89
C VAL A 90 6.45 53.08 -28.03
N ILE A 91 6.92 53.53 -26.87
CA ILE A 91 7.62 52.67 -25.91
C ILE A 91 6.73 52.50 -24.68
N GLY A 92 6.59 51.25 -24.23
CA GLY A 92 5.73 50.92 -23.11
C GLY A 92 6.37 49.98 -22.09
N ALA A 93 5.88 50.09 -20.85
CA ALA A 93 6.17 49.16 -19.78
C ALA A 93 4.88 48.83 -19.03
N PHE A 94 4.74 47.58 -18.57
CA PHE A 94 3.53 47.13 -17.91
C PHE A 94 3.78 46.08 -16.83
N GLY A 95 2.80 45.92 -15.96
CA GLY A 95 2.75 44.90 -14.91
C GLY A 95 1.37 44.28 -14.79
N TYR A 96 1.32 42.97 -14.54
CA TYR A 96 0.09 42.19 -14.37
C TYR A 96 0.16 41.31 -13.13
N TYR A 97 -1.00 41.11 -12.51
CA TYR A 97 -1.27 40.02 -11.60
C TYR A 97 -2.12 38.98 -12.32
N ASP A 98 -1.58 37.77 -12.42
CA ASP A 98 -2.23 36.63 -13.06
C ASP A 98 -2.69 35.60 -12.03
N TYR A 99 -3.82 34.97 -12.30
CA TYR A 99 -4.40 33.88 -11.53
C TYR A 99 -4.76 32.71 -12.45
N LEU A 100 -4.46 31.49 -12.00
CA LEU A 100 -4.82 30.24 -12.66
C LEU A 100 -5.37 29.25 -11.65
N LYS A 101 -6.53 28.66 -11.96
CA LYS A 101 -7.00 27.41 -11.39
C LYS A 101 -6.66 26.26 -12.34
N SER A 102 -5.68 25.42 -11.96
CA SER A 102 -5.15 24.35 -12.80
C SER A 102 -6.17 23.21 -13.02
N SER A 103 -5.85 22.32 -13.96
CA SER A 103 -6.63 21.10 -14.20
C SER A 103 -6.66 20.18 -12.98
N TYR A 104 -5.64 20.25 -12.10
CA TYR A 104 -5.58 19.50 -10.84
C TYR A 104 -6.30 20.19 -9.68
N GLY A 105 -7.00 21.30 -9.92
CA GLY A 105 -7.75 22.04 -8.91
C GLY A 105 -6.89 22.96 -8.03
N ASN A 106 -5.59 23.04 -8.27
CA ASN A 106 -4.68 23.94 -7.56
C ASN A 106 -4.82 25.38 -8.07
N SER A 107 -4.59 26.33 -7.20
CA SER A 107 -4.60 27.76 -7.53
C SER A 107 -3.18 28.31 -7.52
N PHE A 108 -2.82 29.04 -8.57
CA PHE A 108 -1.53 29.71 -8.73
C PHE A 108 -1.72 31.18 -9.05
N SER A 109 -0.81 31.99 -8.53
CA SER A 109 -0.72 33.41 -8.84
C SER A 109 0.70 33.75 -9.31
N GLN A 110 0.79 34.72 -10.21
CA GLN A 110 2.04 35.16 -10.84
C GLN A 110 2.03 36.67 -11.02
N LEU A 111 3.21 37.30 -10.87
CA LEU A 111 3.44 38.65 -11.39
C LEU A 111 4.12 38.57 -12.73
N SER A 112 3.64 39.38 -13.67
CA SER A 112 4.20 39.47 -15.01
C SER A 112 4.57 40.91 -15.29
N PHE A 113 5.73 41.14 -15.89
CA PHE A 113 6.20 42.47 -16.28
C PHE A 113 6.73 42.43 -17.70
N GLY A 114 6.64 43.53 -18.44
CA GLY A 114 7.14 43.55 -19.79
C GLY A 114 7.48 44.94 -20.30
N LEU A 115 8.22 44.93 -21.41
CA LEU A 115 8.61 46.09 -22.17
C LEU A 115 8.17 45.90 -23.62
N GLU A 116 7.69 46.96 -24.24
CA GLU A 116 7.28 46.96 -25.64
C GLU A 116 7.84 48.19 -26.36
N ALA A 117 8.22 48.00 -27.63
CA ALA A 117 8.53 49.04 -28.57
C ALA A 117 7.70 48.80 -29.82
N LEU A 118 6.78 49.72 -30.11
CA LEU A 118 5.74 49.56 -31.11
C LEU A 118 5.83 50.69 -32.13
N SER A 119 5.80 50.33 -33.40
CA SER A 119 5.68 51.19 -34.57
C SER A 119 4.51 50.70 -35.42
N GLY A 120 4.09 51.46 -36.43
CA GLY A 120 3.09 50.99 -37.39
C GLY A 120 3.51 49.68 -38.07
N ASP A 121 4.81 49.56 -38.40
CA ASP A 121 5.33 48.44 -39.18
C ASP A 121 6.15 47.43 -38.39
N LEU A 122 6.67 47.79 -37.21
CA LEU A 122 7.58 46.95 -36.43
C LEU A 122 7.18 46.93 -34.95
N GLU A 123 7.17 45.75 -34.35
CA GLU A 123 6.83 45.54 -32.95
C GLU A 123 7.89 44.67 -32.29
N MET A 124 8.35 45.07 -31.10
CA MET A 124 9.26 44.30 -30.26
C MET A 124 8.68 44.21 -28.85
N ARG A 125 8.68 43.01 -28.28
CA ARG A 125 8.13 42.75 -26.96
C ARG A 125 9.05 41.84 -26.16
N SER A 126 9.09 42.07 -24.86
CA SER A 126 9.70 41.17 -23.90
C SER A 126 8.82 41.07 -22.65
N ASN A 127 8.64 39.86 -22.15
CA ASN A 127 7.78 39.54 -21.02
C ASN A 127 8.54 38.67 -20.01
N PHE A 128 8.37 38.96 -18.73
CA PHE A 128 8.96 38.24 -17.60
C PHE A 128 7.86 37.73 -16.68
N TYR A 129 7.95 36.48 -16.25
CA TYR A 129 6.93 35.77 -15.49
C TYR A 129 7.50 35.26 -14.17
N LEU A 130 6.95 35.74 -13.06
CA LEU A 130 7.42 35.47 -11.70
C LEU A 130 6.30 34.87 -10.84
N PRO A 131 6.26 33.53 -10.68
CA PRO A 131 5.29 32.87 -9.83
C PRO A 131 5.40 33.35 -8.38
N LEU A 132 4.26 33.74 -7.80
CA LEU A 132 4.14 34.09 -6.38
C LEU A 132 3.78 32.88 -5.53
N THR A 133 3.03 31.94 -6.11
CA THR A 133 2.56 30.75 -5.41
C THR A 133 3.61 29.65 -5.46
N GLY A 134 3.93 29.10 -4.29
CA GLY A 134 4.80 27.94 -4.17
C GLY A 134 4.16 26.66 -4.71
N ALA A 135 4.94 25.58 -4.72
CA ALA A 135 4.49 24.27 -5.15
C ALA A 135 3.28 23.76 -4.35
N LYS A 136 2.42 22.98 -4.99
CA LYS A 136 1.28 22.31 -4.37
C LYS A 136 1.48 20.80 -4.45
N SER A 137 1.26 20.09 -3.33
CA SER A 137 1.39 18.63 -3.28
C SER A 137 0.36 17.94 -4.17
N LEU A 138 0.77 16.88 -4.85
CA LEU A 138 -0.04 16.03 -5.70
C LEU A 138 0.40 14.57 -5.52
N SER A 139 -0.30 13.84 -4.65
CA SER A 139 0.06 12.46 -4.30
C SER A 139 0.11 11.49 -5.48
N ALA A 140 -0.68 11.74 -6.52
CA ALA A 140 -0.70 10.93 -7.74
C ALA A 140 0.65 10.88 -8.49
N PHE A 141 1.56 11.81 -8.18
CA PHE A 141 2.91 11.87 -8.77
C PHE A 141 4.01 11.54 -7.76
N ASN A 142 3.67 11.08 -6.55
CA ASN A 142 4.68 10.60 -5.61
C ASN A 142 5.41 9.39 -6.19
N THR A 143 6.72 9.33 -5.99
CA THR A 143 7.53 8.21 -6.49
C THR A 143 8.60 7.83 -5.49
N ALA A 144 9.03 6.57 -5.55
CA ALA A 144 10.16 6.05 -4.83
C ALA A 144 11.02 5.23 -5.78
N TYR A 145 12.33 5.41 -5.72
CA TYR A 145 13.27 4.77 -6.63
C TYR A 145 14.65 4.66 -5.97
N VAL A 146 15.52 3.84 -6.56
CA VAL A 146 16.89 3.70 -6.08
C VAL A 146 17.78 4.71 -6.79
N ARG A 147 18.55 5.47 -6.01
CA ARG A 147 19.58 6.38 -6.52
C ARG A 147 20.85 6.18 -5.71
N ASP A 148 21.96 5.91 -6.39
CA ASP A 148 23.28 5.76 -5.76
C ASP A 148 23.28 4.74 -4.60
N HIS A 149 22.61 3.59 -4.78
CA HIS A 149 22.42 2.53 -3.77
C HIS A 149 21.62 2.95 -2.52
N VAL A 150 20.78 3.98 -2.63
CA VAL A 150 19.89 4.42 -1.55
C VAL A 150 18.46 4.47 -2.08
N LEU A 151 17.51 4.00 -1.27
CA LEU A 151 16.10 4.16 -1.59
C LEU A 151 15.69 5.60 -1.28
N VAL A 152 15.27 6.32 -2.30
CA VAL A 152 14.86 7.72 -2.20
C VAL A 152 13.40 7.89 -2.52
N PHE A 153 12.81 8.92 -1.92
CA PHE A 153 11.45 9.34 -2.13
C PHE A 153 11.44 10.74 -2.76
N GLN A 154 10.51 10.96 -3.69
CA GLN A 154 10.26 12.27 -4.26
C GLN A 154 8.76 12.55 -4.32
N GLU A 155 8.33 13.60 -3.61
CA GLU A 155 6.94 14.00 -3.57
C GLU A 155 6.49 14.53 -4.94
N GLY A 156 5.30 14.10 -5.35
CA GLY A 156 4.59 14.66 -6.49
C GLY A 156 4.12 16.07 -6.17
N ARG A 157 4.43 17.03 -7.04
CA ARG A 157 4.04 18.43 -6.88
C ARG A 157 3.68 19.07 -8.20
N GLU A 158 2.70 19.97 -8.16
CA GLU A 158 2.46 20.95 -9.21
C GLU A 158 3.15 22.27 -8.89
N ARG A 159 3.84 22.84 -9.88
CA ARG A 159 4.61 24.08 -9.76
C ARG A 159 4.33 24.99 -10.93
N ALA A 160 4.17 26.28 -10.64
CA ALA A 160 4.24 27.31 -11.66
C ALA A 160 5.71 27.57 -12.07
N ARG A 161 5.96 27.67 -13.37
CA ARG A 161 7.26 27.96 -13.95
C ARG A 161 7.48 29.47 -13.99
N ARG A 162 8.68 29.91 -13.62
CA ARG A 162 9.15 31.26 -13.96
C ARG A 162 9.59 31.26 -15.41
N GLY A 163 9.52 32.39 -16.10
CA GLY A 163 9.94 32.43 -17.49
C GLY A 163 10.14 33.81 -18.06
N ILE A 164 10.59 33.82 -19.31
CA ILE A 164 10.75 34.99 -20.14
C ILE A 164 10.33 34.63 -21.58
N ASP A 165 9.71 35.56 -22.28
CA ASP A 165 9.59 35.49 -23.74
C ASP A 165 9.97 36.82 -24.39
N ALA A 166 10.44 36.73 -25.62
CA ALA A 166 10.70 37.87 -26.47
C ALA A 166 10.16 37.60 -27.87
N GLU A 167 9.54 38.60 -28.48
CA GLU A 167 8.92 38.50 -29.80
C GLU A 167 9.22 39.77 -30.60
N ILE A 168 9.57 39.59 -31.88
CA ILE A 168 9.69 40.66 -32.86
C ILE A 168 8.74 40.35 -34.02
N GLY A 169 8.02 41.34 -34.51
CA GLY A 169 7.17 41.15 -35.68
C GLY A 169 7.01 42.38 -36.53
N GLY A 170 6.70 42.15 -37.80
CA GLY A 170 6.58 43.20 -38.80
C GLY A 170 5.30 43.09 -39.62
N ARG A 171 4.79 44.24 -40.05
CA ARG A 171 3.76 44.33 -41.09
C ARG A 171 4.33 43.87 -42.42
N LEU A 172 3.60 43.01 -43.12
CA LEU A 172 3.96 42.59 -44.47
C LEU A 172 3.39 43.58 -45.50
N PRO A 173 4.15 43.96 -46.54
CA PRO A 173 3.73 44.91 -47.57
C PRO A 173 2.82 44.23 -48.62
N VAL A 174 1.78 43.53 -48.17
CA VAL A 174 0.77 42.88 -49.02
C VAL A 174 -0.51 43.73 -49.19
N PHE A 175 -0.68 44.73 -48.33
CA PHE A 175 -1.77 45.71 -48.40
C PHE A 175 -1.17 47.12 -48.32
N GLU A 176 -1.80 48.09 -48.97
CA GLU A 176 -1.41 49.51 -48.93
C GLU A 176 -1.37 50.05 -47.49
N ASP A 177 -0.53 51.05 -47.22
CA ASP A 177 -0.23 51.50 -45.85
C ASP A 177 -1.47 52.02 -45.10
N ASP A 178 -2.41 52.65 -45.82
CA ASP A 178 -3.69 53.18 -45.34
C ASP A 178 -4.86 52.17 -45.43
N SER A 179 -4.59 50.92 -45.84
CA SER A 179 -5.59 49.86 -45.90
C SER A 179 -6.20 49.57 -44.53
N LYS A 180 -7.50 49.30 -44.52
CA LYS A 180 -8.23 48.75 -43.35
C LYS A 180 -7.90 47.30 -43.05
N VAL A 181 -6.92 46.72 -43.74
CA VAL A 181 -6.46 45.33 -43.57
C VAL A 181 -4.95 45.33 -43.37
N GLN A 182 -4.50 44.65 -42.31
CA GLN A 182 -3.08 44.45 -42.02
C GLN A 182 -2.76 42.97 -41.83
N LEU A 183 -1.66 42.52 -42.44
CA LEU A 183 -1.06 41.22 -42.17
C LEU A 183 0.28 41.43 -41.44
N LYS A 184 0.41 40.87 -40.24
CA LYS A 184 1.64 40.92 -39.44
C LYS A 184 2.20 39.51 -39.22
N VAL A 185 3.52 39.38 -39.22
CA VAL A 185 4.23 38.13 -38.90
C VAL A 185 5.23 38.38 -37.77
N PHE A 186 5.27 37.47 -36.82
CA PHE A 186 6.05 37.55 -35.59
C PHE A 186 6.90 36.30 -35.42
N GLY A 187 8.15 36.50 -35.04
CA GLY A 187 9.07 35.45 -34.60
C GLY A 187 9.55 35.74 -33.18
N GLY A 188 9.63 34.71 -32.35
CA GLY A 188 10.04 34.87 -30.96
C GLY A 188 10.60 33.61 -30.35
N SER A 189 11.12 33.76 -29.15
CA SER A 189 11.61 32.65 -28.33
C SER A 189 11.18 32.84 -26.88
N TYR A 190 11.19 31.74 -26.14
CA TYR A 190 10.83 31.75 -24.73
C TYR A 190 11.63 30.72 -23.95
N TRP A 191 11.78 30.99 -22.66
CA TRP A 191 12.34 30.08 -21.68
C TRP A 191 11.45 30.04 -20.44
N TYR A 192 11.24 28.84 -19.90
CA TYR A 192 10.57 28.63 -18.63
C TYR A 192 11.29 27.59 -17.79
N GLY A 193 11.58 27.90 -16.53
CA GLY A 193 12.29 27.01 -15.63
C GLY A 193 11.76 27.10 -14.20
N GLY A 194 12.42 26.38 -13.30
CA GLY A 194 12.07 26.39 -11.89
C GLY A 194 12.88 25.39 -11.08
N ARG A 195 12.67 25.39 -9.77
CA ARG A 195 13.33 24.43 -8.88
C ARG A 195 12.80 23.02 -9.15
N ASN A 196 13.72 22.07 -9.34
CA ASN A 196 13.44 20.66 -9.64
C ASN A 196 12.54 20.48 -10.89
N LEU A 197 12.71 21.36 -11.87
CA LEU A 197 12.06 21.31 -13.17
C LEU A 197 13.16 21.39 -14.23
N ASP A 198 13.03 20.60 -15.29
CA ASP A 198 13.85 20.77 -16.48
C ASP A 198 13.51 22.11 -17.16
N ASP A 199 14.52 22.75 -17.74
CA ASP A 199 14.33 23.99 -18.48
C ASP A 199 13.58 23.74 -19.79
N MET A 200 12.56 24.56 -20.05
CA MET A 200 11.78 24.54 -21.28
C MET A 200 12.20 25.71 -22.16
N PHE A 201 12.87 25.42 -23.28
CA PHE A 201 13.27 26.40 -24.28
C PHE A 201 12.49 26.18 -25.56
N GLY A 202 11.92 27.26 -26.11
CA GLY A 202 11.13 27.17 -27.33
C GLY A 202 11.20 28.36 -28.25
N ALA A 203 10.77 28.12 -29.48
CA ALA A 203 10.57 29.12 -30.52
C ALA A 203 9.08 29.28 -30.82
N LYS A 204 8.69 30.48 -31.26
CA LYS A 204 7.32 30.86 -31.62
C LYS A 204 7.32 31.55 -32.96
N LEU A 205 6.38 31.18 -33.82
CA LEU A 205 6.04 31.88 -35.06
C LEU A 205 4.54 32.19 -35.04
N ARG A 206 4.15 33.42 -35.35
CA ARG A 206 2.75 33.84 -35.37
C ARG A 206 2.47 34.72 -36.58
N ALA A 207 1.33 34.52 -37.23
CA ALA A 207 0.80 35.39 -38.26
C ALA A 207 -0.57 35.89 -37.84
N GLU A 208 -0.88 37.16 -38.08
CA GLU A 208 -2.13 37.79 -37.69
C GLU A 208 -2.65 38.66 -38.84
N LEU A 209 -3.86 38.37 -39.30
CA LEU A 209 -4.61 39.15 -40.29
C LEU A 209 -5.70 39.94 -39.56
N THR A 210 -5.64 41.25 -39.59
CA THR A 210 -6.58 42.13 -38.88
C THR A 210 -7.35 43.01 -39.85
N PHE A 211 -8.67 43.07 -39.68
CA PHE A 211 -9.57 43.96 -40.39
C PHE A 211 -10.08 45.03 -39.44
N ALA A 212 -10.07 46.29 -39.87
CA ALA A 212 -10.52 47.46 -39.12
C ALA A 212 -11.87 48.00 -39.61
N ASP A 213 -12.54 48.76 -38.75
CA ASP A 213 -13.83 49.43 -38.97
C ASP A 213 -14.91 48.49 -39.48
N LEU A 214 -15.26 47.52 -38.64
CA LEU A 214 -16.21 46.47 -38.98
C LEU A 214 -17.62 47.04 -39.24
N PRO A 215 -18.30 46.66 -40.33
CA PRO A 215 -19.65 47.12 -40.61
C PRO A 215 -20.62 46.81 -39.46
N GLY A 216 -21.34 47.84 -39.00
CA GLY A 216 -22.32 47.70 -37.91
C GLY A 216 -21.76 47.75 -36.49
N LEU A 217 -20.44 47.95 -36.33
CA LEU A 217 -19.79 48.21 -35.04
C LEU A 217 -19.20 49.63 -35.01
N SER A 218 -18.71 50.05 -33.84
CA SER A 218 -18.07 51.36 -33.66
C SER A 218 -16.80 51.51 -34.51
N GLU A 219 -16.51 52.74 -34.93
CA GLU A 219 -15.26 53.11 -35.60
C GLU A 219 -14.06 52.76 -34.71
N GLY A 220 -13.01 52.19 -35.31
CA GLY A 220 -11.85 51.62 -34.60
C GLY A 220 -12.03 50.16 -34.16
N SER A 221 -13.19 49.55 -34.39
CA SER A 221 -13.41 48.12 -34.16
C SER A 221 -12.50 47.27 -35.04
N THR A 222 -12.03 46.14 -34.51
CA THR A 222 -11.19 45.20 -35.26
C THR A 222 -11.60 43.76 -35.07
N VAL A 223 -11.41 42.95 -36.12
CA VAL A 223 -11.37 41.50 -36.02
C VAL A 223 -10.01 41.00 -36.50
N SER A 224 -9.33 40.22 -35.66
CA SER A 224 -8.03 39.62 -35.95
C SER A 224 -8.16 38.11 -36.05
N LEU A 225 -7.59 37.53 -37.10
CA LEU A 225 -7.45 36.09 -37.32
C LEU A 225 -5.97 35.74 -37.20
N GLY A 226 -5.63 34.94 -36.19
CA GLY A 226 -4.25 34.58 -35.87
C GLY A 226 -3.97 33.09 -36.04
N VAL A 227 -2.78 32.75 -36.52
CA VAL A 227 -2.23 31.39 -36.49
C VAL A 227 -0.89 31.44 -35.78
N THR A 228 -0.68 30.57 -34.79
CA THR A 228 0.57 30.46 -34.03
C THR A 228 1.10 29.03 -34.06
N GLY A 229 2.39 28.88 -34.31
CA GLY A 229 3.14 27.63 -34.13
C GLY A 229 4.22 27.82 -33.08
N THR A 230 4.37 26.86 -32.17
CA THR A 230 5.45 26.83 -31.19
C THR A 230 6.14 25.48 -31.19
N TYR A 231 7.45 25.48 -30.92
CA TYR A 231 8.20 24.25 -30.70
C TYR A 231 9.10 24.41 -29.48
N ASP A 232 9.03 23.47 -28.54
CA ASP A 232 9.92 23.38 -27.39
C ASP A 232 10.29 21.92 -27.05
N ASN A 233 11.20 21.74 -26.09
CA ASN A 233 11.71 20.42 -25.70
C ASN A 233 10.73 19.57 -24.86
N GLU A 234 9.68 20.16 -24.28
CA GLU A 234 8.71 19.50 -23.41
C GLU A 234 7.40 19.17 -24.17
N ASP A 235 6.72 20.20 -24.69
CA ASP A 235 5.45 20.11 -25.41
C ASP A 235 5.61 19.76 -26.90
N LYS A 236 6.84 19.79 -27.43
CA LYS A 236 7.14 19.59 -28.87
C LYS A 236 6.38 20.60 -29.73
N LEU A 237 5.97 20.22 -30.94
CA LEU A 237 5.24 21.11 -31.86
C LEU A 237 3.79 21.29 -31.40
N LYS A 238 3.38 22.54 -31.18
CA LYS A 238 2.00 22.94 -30.90
C LYS A 238 1.55 24.00 -31.89
N GLY A 239 0.26 23.99 -32.21
CA GLY A 239 -0.39 24.97 -33.09
C GLY A 239 -1.62 25.59 -32.43
N ALA A 240 -1.94 26.82 -32.80
CA ALA A 240 -3.15 27.50 -32.40
C ALA A 240 -3.72 28.36 -33.54
N VAL A 241 -5.04 28.42 -33.64
CA VAL A 241 -5.80 29.33 -34.50
C VAL A 241 -6.76 30.12 -33.61
N MET A 242 -6.74 31.45 -33.73
CA MET A 242 -7.50 32.35 -32.87
C MET A 242 -8.24 33.41 -33.69
N ALA A 243 -9.40 33.81 -33.19
CA ALA A 243 -10.15 34.96 -33.65
C ALA A 243 -10.37 35.91 -32.46
N ARG A 244 -10.10 37.20 -32.67
CA ARG A 244 -10.25 38.24 -31.64
C ARG A 244 -11.12 39.36 -32.19
N LEU A 245 -12.18 39.71 -31.47
CA LEU A 245 -13.03 40.87 -31.73
C LEU A 245 -12.74 41.94 -30.68
N ARG A 246 -12.43 43.15 -31.13
CA ARG A 246 -12.23 44.33 -30.28
C ARG A 246 -13.21 45.42 -30.66
N ILE A 247 -13.96 45.92 -29.69
CA ILE A 247 -14.99 46.94 -29.88
C ILE A 247 -14.66 48.13 -28.96
N PRO A 248 -14.26 49.29 -29.50
CA PRO A 248 -14.12 50.52 -28.71
C PRO A 248 -15.50 51.14 -28.40
N PHE A 249 -15.63 51.74 -27.24
CA PHE A 249 -16.82 52.45 -26.77
C PHE A 249 -16.43 53.85 -26.27
N GLY A 250 -17.34 54.82 -26.35
CA GLY A 250 -17.11 56.21 -25.94
C GLY A 250 -17.18 57.20 -27.10
N ALA A 251 -17.42 58.47 -26.78
CA ALA A 251 -17.60 59.56 -27.76
C ALA A 251 -16.69 60.76 -27.44
N THR A 252 -15.58 60.89 -28.17
CA THR A 252 -14.69 62.07 -28.17
C THR A 252 -14.07 62.26 -29.56
N GLY A 253 -13.88 63.51 -29.99
CA GLY A 253 -14.00 64.01 -31.37
C GLY A 253 -12.87 63.80 -32.39
N SER A 254 -12.11 62.70 -32.37
CA SER A 254 -11.23 62.31 -33.48
C SER A 254 -11.53 60.90 -33.99
N THR A 255 -11.37 60.65 -35.29
CA THR A 255 -11.38 59.30 -35.87
C THR A 255 -10.22 58.53 -35.26
N ALA A 256 -10.49 57.48 -34.49
CA ALA A 256 -9.44 56.70 -33.84
C ALA A 256 -8.85 55.74 -34.88
N ASP A 257 -7.56 55.88 -35.17
CA ASP A 257 -6.84 54.90 -35.98
C ASP A 257 -6.91 53.53 -35.28
N ALA A 258 -7.57 52.58 -35.93
CA ALA A 258 -7.76 51.23 -35.43
C ALA A 258 -6.41 50.52 -35.16
N PHE A 259 -5.34 50.96 -35.80
CA PHE A 259 -4.01 50.38 -35.67
C PHE A 259 -3.04 51.22 -34.81
N ASP A 260 -3.52 52.28 -34.14
CA ASP A 260 -2.66 53.11 -33.27
C ASP A 260 -2.00 52.25 -32.18
N PRO A 261 -0.66 52.17 -32.14
CA PRO A 261 0.08 51.43 -31.11
C PRO A 261 -0.27 51.86 -29.67
N MET A 262 -0.71 53.11 -29.46
CA MET A 262 -1.14 53.58 -28.14
C MET A 262 -2.34 52.81 -27.59
N SER A 263 -3.23 52.35 -28.48
CA SER A 263 -4.48 51.67 -28.16
C SER A 263 -4.43 50.14 -28.37
N GLN A 264 -3.27 49.61 -28.77
CA GLN A 264 -3.08 48.19 -29.04
C GLN A 264 -3.08 47.38 -27.74
N ARG A 265 -3.72 46.22 -27.74
CA ARG A 265 -3.65 45.27 -26.62
C ARG A 265 -2.20 44.87 -26.30
N VAL A 266 -1.89 44.68 -25.01
CA VAL A 266 -0.62 44.06 -24.60
C VAL A 266 -0.59 42.58 -25.00
N GLU A 267 0.44 42.16 -25.72
CA GLU A 267 0.64 40.78 -26.14
C GLU A 267 1.64 40.06 -25.22
N ARG A 268 1.17 38.99 -24.57
CA ARG A 268 1.92 38.17 -23.59
C ARG A 268 1.22 36.82 -23.40
N SER A 269 1.88 35.87 -22.74
CA SER A 269 1.23 34.65 -22.24
C SER A 269 0.37 34.99 -21.02
N THR A 270 -0.95 34.89 -21.16
CA THR A 270 -1.93 35.13 -20.08
C THR A 270 -2.10 33.93 -19.14
N ARG A 271 -1.80 32.72 -19.63
CA ARG A 271 -1.87 31.49 -18.84
C ARG A 271 -0.55 31.27 -18.09
N ILE A 272 -0.64 31.08 -16.77
CA ILE A 272 0.49 30.63 -15.95
C ILE A 272 0.89 29.23 -16.43
N ARG A 273 2.16 29.02 -16.78
CA ARG A 273 2.65 27.69 -17.14
C ARG A 273 2.91 26.89 -15.87
N THR A 274 2.22 25.76 -15.70
CA THR A 274 2.43 24.82 -14.59
C THR A 274 2.98 23.49 -15.10
N HIS A 275 3.69 22.79 -14.23
CA HIS A 275 4.16 21.41 -14.44
C HIS A 275 3.82 20.58 -13.21
N ALA A 276 3.25 19.39 -13.43
CA ALA A 276 2.92 18.42 -12.39
C ALA A 276 3.74 17.15 -12.59
N GLY A 277 4.45 16.73 -11.55
CA GLY A 277 5.32 15.55 -11.60
C GLY A 277 6.05 15.35 -10.28
N ALA A 278 6.96 14.37 -10.24
CA ALA A 278 7.87 14.14 -9.11
C ALA A 278 8.90 15.28 -9.01
N THR A 279 8.47 16.45 -8.54
CA THR A 279 9.27 17.68 -8.49
C THR A 279 9.50 18.16 -7.05
N GLY A 280 9.13 17.34 -6.06
CA GLY A 280 9.53 17.50 -4.68
C GLY A 280 11.05 17.48 -4.50
N ASP A 281 11.51 17.84 -3.31
CA ASP A 281 12.91 17.63 -2.96
C ASP A 281 13.14 16.14 -2.70
N VAL A 282 14.20 15.58 -3.28
CA VAL A 282 14.60 14.19 -3.02
C VAL A 282 14.93 14.03 -1.54
N GLU A 283 14.39 12.98 -0.92
CA GLU A 283 14.62 12.64 0.48
C GLU A 283 14.79 11.14 0.70
N ALA A 284 15.23 10.75 1.89
CA ALA A 284 15.27 9.34 2.28
C ALA A 284 13.86 8.75 2.32
N ALA A 285 13.73 7.52 1.83
CA ALA A 285 12.52 6.73 1.96
C ALA A 285 12.60 5.86 3.22
N LEU A 286 11.53 5.85 4.00
CA LEU A 286 11.34 4.96 5.13
C LEU A 286 10.36 3.85 4.73
N PHE A 287 10.56 2.62 5.18
CA PHE A 287 9.53 1.59 5.06
C PHE A 287 8.29 2.03 5.85
N ALA A 288 7.12 2.01 5.21
CA ALA A 288 5.90 2.59 5.77
C ALA A 288 5.38 1.83 7.00
N ASP A 289 5.66 0.52 7.07
CA ASP A 289 5.24 -0.39 8.14
C ASP A 289 6.02 -0.20 9.44
N SER A 290 7.34 -0.04 9.35
CA SER A 290 8.28 -0.05 10.47
C SER A 290 8.85 1.33 10.76
N GLY A 291 8.72 2.29 9.84
CA GLY A 291 9.32 3.61 9.92
C GLY A 291 10.86 3.59 9.82
N ARG A 292 11.46 2.44 9.53
CA ARG A 292 12.91 2.28 9.41
C ARG A 292 13.40 2.83 8.07
N ASN A 293 14.59 3.41 8.06
CA ASN A 293 15.27 3.79 6.83
C ASN A 293 15.78 2.53 6.13
N ALA A 294 15.56 2.42 4.82
CA ALA A 294 16.28 1.43 4.03
C ALA A 294 17.77 1.80 4.09
N GLY A 295 18.60 0.86 4.50
CA GLY A 295 20.05 0.99 4.46
C GLY A 295 20.55 1.03 3.01
N ARG A 296 21.72 0.46 2.76
CA ARG A 296 22.21 0.34 1.39
C ARG A 296 21.28 -0.57 0.58
N VAL A 297 20.97 -0.18 -0.65
CA VAL A 297 20.25 -1.00 -1.61
C VAL A 297 21.26 -1.75 -2.49
N VAL A 298 21.12 -3.07 -2.57
CA VAL A 298 21.94 -3.91 -3.45
C VAL A 298 21.06 -4.88 -4.22
N SER A 299 21.46 -5.25 -5.43
CA SER A 299 20.77 -6.24 -6.24
C SER A 299 21.53 -7.55 -6.26
N VAL A 300 20.80 -8.67 -6.23
CA VAL A 300 21.34 -10.03 -6.34
C VAL A 300 20.60 -10.81 -7.42
N SER A 301 21.35 -11.50 -8.27
CA SER A 301 20.81 -12.38 -9.32
C SER A 301 21.79 -13.51 -9.59
N SER A 302 21.48 -14.40 -10.55
CA SER A 302 22.44 -15.41 -11.02
C SER A 302 23.75 -14.82 -11.56
N ALA A 303 23.74 -13.57 -12.04
CA ALA A 303 24.94 -12.87 -12.49
C ALA A 303 25.85 -12.40 -11.33
N SER A 304 25.33 -12.38 -10.09
CA SER A 304 26.10 -12.06 -8.89
C SER A 304 27.09 -13.16 -8.49
N GLY A 305 27.03 -14.32 -9.13
CA GLY A 305 27.95 -15.45 -8.92
C GLY A 305 27.34 -16.56 -8.09
N ASN A 306 28.20 -17.32 -7.40
CA ASN A 306 27.77 -18.41 -6.52
C ASN A 306 27.24 -17.89 -5.18
N ALA A 307 26.76 -18.80 -4.33
CA ALA A 307 26.18 -18.44 -3.04
C ALA A 307 27.16 -17.67 -2.11
N ASP A 308 28.47 -17.94 -2.18
CA ASP A 308 29.48 -17.19 -1.42
C ASP A 308 29.60 -15.74 -1.89
N ALA A 309 29.60 -15.50 -3.19
CA ALA A 309 29.61 -14.16 -3.76
C ALA A 309 28.34 -13.39 -3.38
N ILE A 310 27.17 -14.04 -3.47
CA ILE A 310 25.88 -13.47 -3.07
C ILE A 310 25.88 -13.11 -1.58
N ASN A 311 26.29 -14.02 -0.70
CA ASN A 311 26.39 -13.75 0.75
C ASN A 311 27.41 -12.64 1.07
N THR A 312 28.51 -12.56 0.32
CA THR A 312 29.49 -11.47 0.46
C THR A 312 28.88 -10.13 0.07
N LEU A 313 28.11 -10.07 -1.03
CA LEU A 313 27.40 -8.86 -1.45
C LEU A 313 26.38 -8.42 -0.39
N ILE A 314 25.53 -9.35 0.07
CA ILE A 314 24.53 -9.10 1.11
C ILE A 314 25.22 -8.65 2.41
N GLY A 315 26.29 -9.31 2.82
CA GLY A 315 27.05 -8.95 4.01
C GLY A 315 27.72 -7.57 3.91
N SER A 316 28.24 -7.21 2.73
CA SER A 316 28.85 -5.90 2.46
C SER A 316 27.84 -4.75 2.38
N ALA A 317 26.54 -5.06 2.18
CA ALA A 317 25.48 -4.07 2.22
C ALA A 317 25.20 -3.58 3.65
N GLY A 318 25.55 -4.38 4.65
CA GLY A 318 25.39 -4.07 6.07
C GLY A 318 23.96 -4.25 6.59
N THR A 319 23.76 -3.93 7.86
CA THR A 319 22.46 -4.06 8.54
C THR A 319 21.40 -3.15 7.92
N SER A 320 20.14 -3.55 7.97
CA SER A 320 18.99 -2.79 7.43
C SER A 320 19.01 -2.55 5.91
N ALA A 321 19.92 -3.20 5.17
CA ALA A 321 19.97 -3.12 3.72
C ALA A 321 18.68 -3.63 3.04
N LEU A 322 18.37 -3.05 1.88
CA LEU A 322 17.34 -3.55 0.97
C LEU A 322 18.03 -4.37 -0.12
N ILE A 323 17.75 -5.67 -0.15
CA ILE A 323 18.29 -6.62 -1.10
C ILE A 323 17.22 -6.88 -2.17
N LEU A 324 17.46 -6.44 -3.39
CA LEU A 324 16.57 -6.66 -4.54
C LEU A 324 17.01 -7.94 -5.25
N ALA A 325 16.25 -9.02 -5.08
CA ALA A 325 16.50 -10.26 -5.79
C ALA A 325 15.83 -10.23 -7.17
N ASP A 326 16.47 -10.85 -8.15
CA ASP A 326 16.07 -10.81 -9.55
C ASP A 326 16.27 -12.17 -10.23
N GLY A 327 15.19 -12.71 -10.79
CA GLY A 327 15.17 -13.98 -11.51
C GLY A 327 15.48 -15.22 -10.65
N ASP A 328 16.01 -16.26 -11.29
CA ASP A 328 16.30 -17.53 -10.63
C ASP A 328 17.71 -17.54 -10.00
N LEU A 329 17.77 -17.82 -8.69
CA LEU A 329 19.00 -17.97 -7.92
C LEU A 329 19.14 -19.41 -7.43
N GLY A 330 20.19 -20.09 -7.88
CA GLY A 330 20.56 -21.42 -7.38
C GLY A 330 21.65 -21.33 -6.32
N LEU A 331 21.43 -21.93 -5.15
CA LEU A 331 22.33 -21.85 -4.00
C LEU A 331 22.77 -23.24 -3.53
N ASP A 332 24.08 -23.47 -3.43
CA ASP A 332 24.67 -24.68 -2.85
C ASP A 332 24.83 -24.59 -1.32
N ARG A 333 24.58 -23.40 -0.75
CA ARG A 333 24.56 -23.13 0.69
C ARG A 333 23.56 -22.04 1.08
N THR A 334 23.30 -21.95 2.38
CA THR A 334 22.36 -20.97 2.97
C THR A 334 22.66 -19.53 2.55
N LEU A 335 21.63 -18.78 2.12
CA LEU A 335 21.65 -17.31 2.03
C LEU A 335 21.37 -16.72 3.41
N ALA A 336 22.31 -15.97 3.97
CA ALA A 336 22.20 -15.42 5.31
C ALA A 336 21.87 -13.92 5.28
N LEU A 337 20.69 -13.56 5.79
CA LEU A 337 20.32 -12.17 6.01
C LEU A 337 20.90 -11.65 7.33
N GLN A 338 21.38 -10.41 7.32
CA GLN A 338 21.80 -9.69 8.52
C GLN A 338 20.64 -8.93 9.16
N ASN A 339 20.87 -8.46 10.39
CA ASN A 339 19.86 -7.74 11.17
C ASN A 339 19.23 -6.60 10.37
N GLY A 340 17.90 -6.57 10.36
CA GLY A 340 17.11 -5.52 9.71
C GLY A 340 16.98 -5.63 8.20
N GLN A 341 17.70 -6.55 7.53
CA GLN A 341 17.70 -6.61 6.07
C GLN A 341 16.36 -7.07 5.49
N THR A 342 15.95 -6.45 4.40
CA THR A 342 14.76 -6.82 3.63
C THR A 342 15.19 -7.44 2.31
N LEU A 343 14.81 -8.68 2.04
CA LEU A 343 14.97 -9.38 0.77
C LEU A 343 13.64 -9.31 0.01
N LEU A 344 13.64 -8.59 -1.12
CA LEU A 344 12.46 -8.36 -1.94
C LEU A 344 12.67 -8.99 -3.31
N GLY A 345 11.82 -9.96 -3.69
CA GLY A 345 11.86 -10.56 -5.03
C GLY A 345 11.37 -9.61 -6.12
N GLY A 346 11.71 -9.91 -7.37
CA GLY A 346 11.27 -9.15 -8.54
C GLY A 346 9.75 -9.16 -8.72
N GLY A 347 9.19 -8.02 -9.11
CA GLY A 347 7.75 -7.73 -9.07
C GLY A 347 7.21 -7.42 -7.67
N GLY A 348 8.00 -7.67 -6.60
CA GLY A 348 7.65 -7.32 -5.24
C GLY A 348 7.57 -5.81 -5.03
N ALA A 349 6.68 -5.39 -4.12
CA ALA A 349 6.42 -3.99 -3.85
C ALA A 349 6.50 -3.67 -2.35
N LEU A 350 6.99 -2.47 -2.03
CA LEU A 350 7.07 -1.96 -0.66
C LEU A 350 6.38 -0.61 -0.58
N ALA A 351 5.49 -0.46 0.39
CA ALA A 351 4.98 0.85 0.78
C ALA A 351 6.10 1.63 1.47
N VAL A 352 6.35 2.85 1.00
CA VAL A 352 7.36 3.74 1.57
C VAL A 352 6.80 5.11 1.88
N ARG A 353 7.47 5.80 2.79
CA ARG A 353 7.13 7.15 3.25
C ARG A 353 8.34 8.06 3.16
N GLY A 354 8.15 9.27 2.64
CA GLY A 354 9.19 10.30 2.62
C GLY A 354 9.53 10.77 4.04
N ALA A 355 10.81 10.78 4.39
CA ALA A 355 11.26 11.05 5.76
C ALA A 355 10.91 12.47 6.26
N ARG A 356 10.83 13.50 5.39
CA ARG A 356 10.45 14.86 5.78
C ARG A 356 9.04 15.22 5.37
N SER A 357 8.60 14.84 4.16
CA SER A 357 7.24 15.16 3.69
C SER A 357 6.16 14.33 4.41
N GLY A 358 6.51 13.11 4.83
CA GLY A 358 5.56 12.14 5.35
C GLY A 358 4.58 11.59 4.31
N ALA A 359 4.73 11.96 3.04
CA ALA A 359 3.90 11.46 1.94
C ALA A 359 4.30 10.01 1.59
N THR A 360 3.38 9.26 1.01
CA THR A 360 3.57 7.83 0.70
C THR A 360 3.66 7.56 -0.79
N ALA A 361 4.41 6.53 -1.16
CA ALA A 361 4.50 5.95 -2.49
C ALA A 361 4.75 4.45 -2.39
N THR A 362 4.61 3.75 -3.50
CA THR A 362 5.01 2.35 -3.63
C THR A 362 6.34 2.30 -4.37
N PHE A 363 7.33 1.65 -3.77
CA PHE A 363 8.52 1.21 -4.48
C PHE A 363 8.28 -0.19 -5.04
N VAL A 364 8.65 -0.43 -6.30
CA VAL A 364 8.54 -1.75 -6.94
C VAL A 364 9.94 -2.22 -7.33
N ASN A 365 10.25 -3.47 -7.03
CA ASN A 365 11.42 -4.12 -7.60
C ASN A 365 11.11 -4.53 -9.05
N ASP A 366 11.55 -3.73 -10.03
CA ASP A 366 11.29 -3.98 -11.46
C ASP A 366 12.05 -5.20 -12.04
N GLY A 367 12.75 -5.98 -11.20
CA GLY A 367 13.36 -7.25 -11.58
C GLY A 367 12.34 -8.34 -11.96
N ALA A 368 12.82 -9.38 -12.64
CA ALA A 368 12.07 -10.58 -12.93
C ALA A 368 11.70 -11.33 -11.65
N ALA A 369 10.51 -11.94 -11.65
CA ALA A 369 10.00 -12.74 -10.52
C ALA A 369 11.07 -13.71 -10.00
N THR A 370 11.25 -13.72 -8.68
CA THR A 370 12.39 -14.41 -8.06
C THR A 370 12.04 -15.80 -7.58
N THR A 371 12.86 -16.79 -7.96
CA THR A 371 12.89 -18.11 -7.34
C THR A 371 14.27 -18.39 -6.75
N ILE A 372 14.34 -18.73 -5.46
CA ILE A 372 15.57 -19.17 -4.80
C ILE A 372 15.51 -20.68 -4.58
N THR A 373 16.42 -21.42 -5.21
CA THR A 373 16.51 -22.87 -5.12
C THR A 373 17.74 -23.28 -4.31
N GLY A 374 17.54 -23.92 -3.16
CA GLY A 374 18.61 -24.55 -2.38
C GLY A 374 18.87 -25.98 -2.85
N TYR A 375 20.07 -26.23 -3.38
CA TYR A 375 20.46 -27.56 -3.88
C TYR A 375 20.99 -28.51 -2.80
N ASN A 376 21.37 -27.98 -1.64
CA ASN A 376 21.90 -28.77 -0.54
C ASN A 376 20.79 -29.15 0.46
N PRO A 377 20.35 -30.42 0.51
CA PRO A 377 19.24 -30.84 1.37
C PRO A 377 19.59 -30.86 2.88
N ALA A 378 20.85 -30.59 3.24
CA ALA A 378 21.32 -30.49 4.62
C ALA A 378 21.45 -29.05 5.12
N GLN A 379 21.13 -28.05 4.30
CA GLN A 379 21.20 -26.63 4.66
C GLN A 379 19.90 -25.92 4.33
N ASP A 380 19.48 -25.00 5.19
CA ASP A 380 18.31 -24.18 4.94
C ASP A 380 18.58 -23.23 3.74
N VAL A 381 17.55 -22.85 2.99
CA VAL A 381 17.76 -21.98 1.81
C VAL A 381 18.05 -20.55 2.25
N ILE A 382 17.24 -20.00 3.15
CA ILE A 382 17.38 -18.65 3.69
C ILE A 382 17.42 -18.70 5.21
N ALA A 383 18.45 -18.11 5.82
CA ALA A 383 18.52 -17.88 7.26
C ALA A 383 18.31 -16.39 7.56
N MET A 384 17.34 -16.09 8.42
CA MET A 384 16.95 -14.74 8.82
C MET A 384 17.57 -14.37 10.18
N ALA A 385 18.06 -13.14 10.28
CA ALA A 385 18.45 -12.52 11.54
C ALA A 385 17.33 -11.61 12.08
N SER A 386 17.59 -10.92 13.19
CA SER A 386 16.56 -10.10 13.85
C SER A 386 16.14 -8.91 13.00
N GLY A 387 14.83 -8.65 12.91
CA GLY A 387 14.26 -7.52 12.18
C GLY A 387 14.28 -7.70 10.67
N SER A 388 14.67 -8.88 10.16
CA SER A 388 14.76 -9.17 8.73
C SER A 388 13.41 -9.51 8.12
N THR A 389 13.29 -9.29 6.81
CA THR A 389 12.07 -9.53 6.04
C THR A 389 12.41 -10.27 4.75
N VAL A 390 11.62 -11.27 4.40
CA VAL A 390 11.64 -11.94 3.09
C VAL A 390 10.27 -11.74 2.46
N SER A 391 10.21 -11.13 1.27
CA SER A 391 8.93 -10.87 0.61
C SER A 391 8.94 -11.10 -0.90
N SER A 392 7.80 -11.55 -1.41
CA SER A 392 7.45 -11.60 -2.84
C SER A 392 8.39 -12.45 -3.69
N LEU A 393 8.67 -13.67 -3.24
CA LEU A 393 9.52 -14.63 -3.97
C LEU A 393 9.10 -16.08 -3.73
N ALA A 394 9.62 -17.00 -4.55
CA ALA A 394 9.48 -18.43 -4.36
C ALA A 394 10.76 -19.03 -3.73
N VAL A 395 10.60 -19.98 -2.82
CA VAL A 395 11.69 -20.78 -2.23
C VAL A 395 11.47 -22.26 -2.55
N ARG A 396 12.52 -22.93 -3.02
CA ARG A 396 12.50 -24.35 -3.39
C ARG A 396 13.69 -25.10 -2.80
N GLY A 397 13.51 -26.35 -2.40
CA GLY A 397 14.61 -27.20 -1.95
C GLY A 397 15.14 -26.85 -0.56
N GLY A 398 16.41 -27.18 -0.30
CA GLY A 398 17.05 -27.02 1.01
C GLY A 398 16.53 -27.98 2.08
N LEU A 399 17.08 -27.86 3.29
CA LEU A 399 16.61 -28.55 4.50
C LEU A 399 15.29 -27.92 4.97
N ALA A 400 15.33 -26.68 5.47
CA ALA A 400 14.15 -25.82 5.52
C ALA A 400 14.19 -24.78 4.40
N GLY A 401 13.03 -24.33 3.93
CA GLY A 401 12.95 -23.22 2.99
C GLY A 401 13.47 -21.94 3.63
N ILE A 402 12.90 -21.57 4.78
CA ILE A 402 13.32 -20.38 5.54
C ILE A 402 13.51 -20.76 7.00
N SER A 403 14.57 -20.26 7.64
CA SER A 403 14.78 -20.44 9.07
C SER A 403 15.16 -19.17 9.80
N ALA A 404 14.85 -19.12 11.10
CA ALA A 404 15.35 -18.11 12.03
C ALA A 404 15.60 -18.76 13.39
N THR A 405 16.76 -18.46 13.99
CA THR A 405 17.17 -19.00 15.29
C THR A 405 17.68 -17.86 16.17
N ASP A 406 17.22 -17.79 17.42
CA ASP A 406 17.64 -16.77 18.39
C ASP A 406 17.46 -15.33 17.84
N ALA A 407 16.32 -15.10 17.19
CA ALA A 407 16.02 -13.88 16.45
C ALA A 407 14.74 -13.20 16.97
N ALA A 408 14.55 -11.93 16.62
CA ALA A 408 13.32 -11.20 16.95
C ALA A 408 12.78 -10.43 15.75
N ASN A 409 11.46 -10.25 15.70
CA ASN A 409 10.75 -9.45 14.69
C ASN A 409 11.07 -9.85 13.24
N VAL A 410 10.93 -11.13 12.91
CA VAL A 410 11.11 -11.65 11.55
C VAL A 410 9.79 -11.65 10.78
N THR A 411 9.82 -11.28 9.50
CA THR A 411 8.62 -11.25 8.64
C THR A 411 8.84 -12.03 7.34
N ILE A 412 7.90 -12.94 7.05
CA ILE A 412 7.82 -13.69 5.80
C ILE A 412 6.47 -13.34 5.18
N ASP A 413 6.50 -12.70 4.02
CA ASP A 413 5.34 -12.03 3.43
C ASP A 413 5.22 -12.37 1.95
N ASN A 414 4.06 -12.88 1.50
CA ASN A 414 3.87 -13.25 0.09
C ASN A 414 4.99 -14.17 -0.45
N VAL A 415 5.26 -15.27 0.28
CA VAL A 415 6.29 -16.25 -0.11
C VAL A 415 5.63 -17.57 -0.47
N ASP A 416 6.03 -18.13 -1.62
CA ASP A 416 5.64 -19.47 -2.05
C ASP A 416 6.79 -20.45 -1.72
N ILE A 417 6.55 -21.44 -0.86
CA ILE A 417 7.56 -22.41 -0.39
C ILE A 417 7.13 -23.82 -0.80
N SER A 418 8.03 -24.57 -1.45
CA SER A 418 7.77 -25.98 -1.76
C SER A 418 9.03 -26.84 -1.92
N ALA A 419 8.84 -28.16 -1.99
CA ALA A 419 9.89 -29.15 -2.27
C ALA A 419 11.10 -29.09 -1.32
N THR A 420 10.90 -28.69 -0.07
CA THR A 420 11.96 -28.73 0.95
C THR A 420 12.17 -30.18 1.44
N ASN A 421 13.40 -30.49 1.86
CA ASN A 421 13.76 -31.81 2.38
C ASN A 421 13.31 -32.02 3.83
N HIS A 422 12.89 -30.97 4.53
CA HIS A 422 12.36 -31.00 5.88
C HIS A 422 11.21 -30.00 6.06
N ASP A 423 11.40 -28.88 6.76
CA ASP A 423 10.32 -27.95 7.07
C ASP A 423 10.13 -26.91 5.94
N GLY A 424 8.95 -26.32 5.82
CA GLY A 424 8.79 -25.12 5.00
C GLY A 424 9.51 -23.94 5.67
N ILE A 425 9.08 -23.64 6.90
CA ILE A 425 9.62 -22.57 7.74
C ILE A 425 10.01 -23.16 9.10
N ARG A 426 11.20 -22.81 9.62
CA ARG A 426 11.70 -23.26 10.92
C ARG A 426 12.09 -22.09 11.83
N PHE A 427 11.39 -21.96 12.95
CA PHE A 427 11.69 -21.01 14.02
C PHE A 427 12.18 -21.73 15.28
N THR A 428 13.30 -21.25 15.83
CA THR A 428 13.83 -21.73 17.11
C THR A 428 14.14 -20.52 18.00
N ARG A 429 13.44 -20.40 19.14
CA ARG A 429 13.57 -19.28 20.08
C ARG A 429 13.45 -17.90 19.41
N VAL A 430 12.39 -17.73 18.62
CA VAL A 430 12.10 -16.46 17.94
C VAL A 430 11.11 -15.63 18.76
N ASN A 431 11.37 -14.33 18.91
CA ASN A 431 10.47 -13.39 19.58
C ASN A 431 9.85 -12.40 18.58
N GLY A 432 8.61 -12.64 18.18
CA GLY A 432 7.93 -11.90 17.11
C GLY A 432 8.26 -12.48 15.74
N ALA A 433 7.42 -13.43 15.28
CA ALA A 433 7.49 -13.97 13.93
C ALA A 433 6.14 -13.76 13.24
N LEU A 434 6.17 -13.22 12.02
CA LEU A 434 4.99 -13.05 11.18
C LEU A 434 5.18 -13.80 9.87
N VAL A 435 4.30 -14.77 9.61
CA VAL A 435 4.13 -15.43 8.31
C VAL A 435 2.78 -14.99 7.76
N GLN A 436 2.76 -14.36 6.59
CA GLN A 436 1.52 -13.85 6.01
C GLN A 436 1.47 -13.98 4.49
N ASP A 437 0.25 -13.99 3.95
CA ASP A 437 -0.03 -13.96 2.52
C ASP A 437 0.71 -15.04 1.72
N SER A 438 1.05 -16.15 2.39
CA SER A 438 2.03 -17.12 1.90
C SER A 438 1.37 -18.43 1.48
N ARG A 439 2.10 -19.22 0.70
CA ARG A 439 1.68 -20.55 0.28
C ARG A 439 2.79 -21.55 0.55
N ILE A 440 2.51 -22.59 1.34
CA ILE A 440 3.47 -23.64 1.67
C ILE A 440 2.91 -24.95 1.19
N HIS A 441 3.54 -25.59 0.20
CA HIS A 441 2.91 -26.71 -0.47
C HIS A 441 3.89 -27.73 -1.02
N ASP A 442 3.39 -28.93 -1.32
CA ASP A 442 4.16 -30.02 -1.94
C ASP A 442 5.52 -30.24 -1.22
N LEU A 443 5.47 -30.29 0.11
CA LEU A 443 6.64 -30.63 0.93
C LEU A 443 6.82 -32.15 0.98
N PHE A 444 7.94 -32.61 1.53
CA PHE A 444 8.15 -34.03 1.74
C PHE A 444 7.04 -34.64 2.63
N ILE A 445 6.37 -35.68 2.12
CA ILE A 445 5.40 -36.48 2.85
C ILE A 445 6.11 -37.68 3.45
N CYS A 446 6.32 -37.66 4.76
CA CYS A 446 6.87 -38.82 5.45
C CYS A 446 5.76 -39.85 5.69
N GLU A 447 5.95 -41.08 5.21
CA GLU A 447 4.98 -42.19 5.34
C GLU A 447 5.27 -43.15 6.52
N ASN A 448 6.45 -43.07 7.11
CA ASN A 448 6.84 -43.95 8.22
C ASN A 448 6.37 -43.33 9.55
N ASN A 449 5.55 -44.08 10.30
CA ASN A 449 5.02 -43.59 11.57
C ASN A 449 6.13 -43.37 12.60
N THR A 450 6.94 -44.40 12.83
CA THR A 450 8.01 -44.42 13.83
C THR A 450 8.99 -43.25 13.69
N THR A 451 9.27 -42.81 12.46
CA THR A 451 10.24 -41.74 12.22
C THR A 451 9.66 -40.33 12.30
N CYS A 452 8.35 -40.19 12.10
CA CYS A 452 7.73 -38.90 11.80
C CYS A 452 6.53 -38.57 12.68
N GLU A 453 6.15 -39.45 13.60
CA GLU A 453 5.20 -39.10 14.65
C GLU A 453 5.85 -38.16 15.65
N PHE A 454 5.09 -37.16 16.08
CA PHE A 454 5.36 -36.48 17.32
C PHE A 454 5.35 -37.51 18.45
N SER A 455 6.26 -37.36 19.40
CA SER A 455 6.29 -38.20 20.59
C SER A 455 6.51 -37.36 21.82
N ILE A 456 5.74 -37.65 22.87
CA ILE A 456 5.98 -37.09 24.21
C ILE A 456 7.37 -37.45 24.75
N TYR A 457 7.98 -38.51 24.21
CA TYR A 457 9.35 -38.90 24.53
C TYR A 457 10.40 -38.12 23.73
N ASN A 458 9.98 -37.24 22.82
CA ASN A 458 10.82 -36.29 22.09
C ASN A 458 10.02 -35.02 21.74
N PRO A 459 9.61 -34.22 22.75
CA PRO A 459 8.59 -33.18 22.57
C PRO A 459 9.06 -31.95 21.79
N ASN A 460 10.37 -31.82 21.53
CA ASN A 460 10.95 -30.68 20.81
C ASN A 460 10.89 -30.82 19.28
N LYS A 461 10.20 -31.85 18.75
CA LYS A 461 10.26 -32.18 17.33
C LYS A 461 8.95 -32.74 16.80
N ALA A 462 8.37 -32.03 15.83
CA ALA A 462 7.50 -32.58 14.80
C ALA A 462 8.17 -32.33 13.44
N PRO A 463 8.69 -33.37 12.76
CA PRO A 463 9.48 -33.17 11.56
C PRO A 463 8.61 -32.92 10.32
N PHE A 464 9.17 -32.23 9.34
CA PHE A 464 8.52 -31.98 8.03
C PHE A 464 7.25 -31.13 8.12
N ALA A 465 7.25 -30.12 9.01
CA ALA A 465 6.12 -29.22 9.15
C ALA A 465 6.17 -28.09 8.11
N ALA A 466 5.00 -27.60 7.67
CA ALA A 466 4.94 -26.40 6.86
C ALA A 466 5.50 -25.20 7.63
N VAL A 467 5.09 -25.06 8.89
CA VAL A 467 5.67 -24.13 9.87
C VAL A 467 6.02 -24.89 11.14
N SER A 468 7.29 -24.88 11.52
CA SER A 468 7.80 -25.46 12.77
C SER A 468 8.32 -24.34 13.67
N SER A 469 7.87 -24.28 14.91
CA SER A 469 8.27 -23.27 15.87
C SER A 469 8.52 -23.89 17.25
N VAL A 470 9.75 -23.76 17.77
CA VAL A 470 10.12 -24.29 19.10
C VAL A 470 10.60 -23.18 20.00
N GLY A 471 10.05 -23.10 21.23
CA GLY A 471 10.43 -22.15 22.28
C GLY A 471 10.28 -20.67 21.88
N SER A 472 9.34 -20.37 20.99
CA SER A 472 9.19 -19.03 20.39
C SER A 472 7.99 -18.28 20.98
N ARG A 473 8.04 -16.95 20.96
CA ARG A 473 6.99 -16.08 21.51
C ARG A 473 6.48 -15.11 20.45
N GLY A 474 5.18 -14.84 20.42
CA GLY A 474 4.59 -13.90 19.46
C GLY A 474 4.67 -14.41 18.02
N VAL A 475 4.25 -15.66 17.79
CA VAL A 475 4.26 -16.28 16.45
C VAL A 475 2.88 -16.12 15.82
N THR A 476 2.82 -15.43 14.69
CA THR A 476 1.59 -15.25 13.92
C THR A 476 1.73 -15.90 12.55
N VAL A 477 0.80 -16.79 12.21
CA VAL A 477 0.59 -17.29 10.85
C VAL A 477 -0.77 -16.81 10.39
N ARG A 478 -0.82 -15.99 9.34
CA ARG A 478 -2.09 -15.47 8.84
C ARG A 478 -2.22 -15.51 7.34
N ASP A 479 -3.44 -15.51 6.83
CA ASP A 479 -3.73 -15.39 5.39
C ASP A 479 -2.90 -16.36 4.54
N THR A 480 -2.70 -17.57 5.06
CA THR A 480 -1.72 -18.54 4.54
C THR A 480 -2.42 -19.83 4.14
N SER A 481 -2.03 -20.37 2.98
CA SER A 481 -2.50 -21.67 2.49
C SER A 481 -1.40 -22.73 2.62
N ILE A 482 -1.76 -23.87 3.20
CA ILE A 482 -0.86 -25.01 3.42
C ILE A 482 -1.48 -26.24 2.76
N ASP A 483 -0.76 -26.90 1.85
CA ASP A 483 -1.29 -28.05 1.11
C ASP A 483 -0.26 -29.16 0.89
N LYS A 484 -0.63 -30.41 1.12
CA LYS A 484 0.24 -31.60 0.93
C LYS A 484 1.56 -31.46 1.68
N VAL A 485 1.44 -31.62 3.00
CA VAL A 485 2.55 -31.53 3.94
C VAL A 485 2.50 -32.69 4.92
N THR A 486 3.60 -32.98 5.62
CA THR A 486 3.51 -33.97 6.70
C THR A 486 2.75 -33.37 7.88
N TYR A 487 3.21 -32.25 8.45
CA TYR A 487 2.45 -31.45 9.43
C TYR A 487 2.12 -30.08 8.85
N GLY A 488 0.98 -29.51 9.23
CA GLY A 488 0.68 -28.12 8.90
C GLY A 488 1.50 -27.16 9.77
N VAL A 489 0.95 -26.76 10.91
CA VAL A 489 1.63 -25.89 11.88
C VAL A 489 1.97 -26.65 13.14
N PHE A 490 3.26 -26.72 13.46
CA PHE A 490 3.77 -27.19 14.74
C PHE A 490 4.31 -26.01 15.54
N ALA A 491 3.79 -25.80 16.75
CA ALA A 491 4.39 -24.87 17.72
C ALA A 491 4.51 -25.53 19.10
N GLY A 492 5.74 -25.73 19.54
CA GLY A 492 6.06 -26.46 20.77
C GLY A 492 6.92 -25.64 21.72
N GLY A 493 6.74 -25.82 23.04
CA GLY A 493 7.73 -25.39 24.01
C GLY A 493 9.07 -26.09 23.80
N GLU A 494 10.14 -25.48 24.30
CA GLU A 494 11.45 -26.13 24.40
C GLU A 494 11.53 -26.86 25.73
N PHE A 495 11.74 -28.17 25.67
CA PHE A 495 11.82 -29.04 26.84
C PHE A 495 13.22 -29.60 27.04
N ARG A 496 13.56 -29.85 28.31
CA ARG A 496 14.74 -30.58 28.74
C ARG A 496 14.32 -31.90 29.35
N LYS A 497 14.99 -32.98 28.95
CA LYS A 497 14.79 -34.29 29.57
C LYS A 497 15.34 -34.29 31.00
N VAL A 498 14.50 -34.63 31.97
CA VAL A 498 14.86 -34.68 33.41
C VAL A 498 14.73 -36.07 34.01
N GLY A 499 13.94 -36.95 33.39
CA GLY A 499 13.74 -38.33 33.83
C GLY A 499 13.93 -39.35 32.70
N ARG A 500 13.53 -40.60 32.94
CA ARG A 500 13.51 -41.64 31.90
C ARG A 500 12.52 -41.26 30.80
N THR A 501 11.36 -40.78 31.22
CA THR A 501 10.21 -40.41 30.38
C THR A 501 9.82 -38.95 30.52
N ASP A 502 10.34 -38.25 31.52
CA ASP A 502 9.80 -36.95 31.96
C ASP A 502 10.62 -35.78 31.45
N TYR A 503 9.91 -34.70 31.11
CA TYR A 503 10.42 -33.50 30.48
C TYR A 503 9.95 -32.24 31.21
N GLU A 504 10.89 -31.36 31.47
CA GLU A 504 10.67 -30.05 32.08
C GLU A 504 10.65 -28.98 30.98
N LEU A 505 9.68 -28.07 31.03
CA LEU A 505 9.59 -26.94 30.11
C LEU A 505 10.69 -25.92 30.43
N VAL A 506 11.61 -25.69 29.48
CA VAL A 506 12.68 -24.69 29.58
C VAL A 506 12.17 -23.33 29.14
N THR A 507 11.56 -23.29 27.95
CA THR A 507 11.02 -22.07 27.34
C THR A 507 9.65 -22.38 26.75
N GLY A 508 8.61 -21.69 27.22
CA GLY A 508 7.26 -21.82 26.67
C GLY A 508 7.15 -21.29 25.25
N THR A 509 6.22 -21.84 24.47
CA THR A 509 5.73 -21.20 23.26
C THR A 509 4.50 -20.38 23.59
N GLU A 510 4.59 -19.06 23.46
CA GLU A 510 3.61 -18.12 24.01
C GLU A 510 3.09 -17.16 22.95
N ASN A 511 1.84 -16.68 23.08
CA ASN A 511 1.24 -15.71 22.18
C ASN A 511 1.24 -16.19 20.72
N VAL A 512 0.66 -17.37 20.47
CA VAL A 512 0.56 -17.95 19.12
C VAL A 512 -0.78 -17.56 18.51
N THR A 513 -0.76 -16.98 17.32
CA THR A 513 -1.96 -16.63 16.54
C THR A 513 -1.95 -17.36 15.20
N ILE A 514 -3.04 -18.06 14.90
CA ILE A 514 -3.31 -18.64 13.58
C ILE A 514 -4.61 -18.03 13.08
N ASP A 515 -4.54 -17.18 12.05
CA ASP A 515 -5.67 -16.38 11.57
C ASP A 515 -5.91 -16.51 10.07
N ASN A 516 -7.09 -16.94 9.63
CA ASN A 516 -7.43 -17.11 8.23
C ASN A 516 -6.44 -18.06 7.51
N VAL A 517 -6.26 -19.26 8.09
CA VAL A 517 -5.33 -20.28 7.59
C VAL A 517 -6.11 -21.50 7.13
N THR A 518 -5.80 -21.95 5.91
CA THR A 518 -6.34 -23.21 5.37
C THR A 518 -5.23 -24.23 5.24
N ILE A 519 -5.47 -25.41 5.79
CA ILE A 519 -4.57 -26.56 5.74
C ILE A 519 -5.32 -27.71 5.07
N SER A 520 -4.74 -28.28 4.02
CA SER A 520 -5.32 -29.42 3.34
C SER A 520 -4.30 -30.52 3.08
N ASN A 521 -4.78 -31.76 3.07
CA ASN A 521 -3.96 -32.93 2.73
C ASN A 521 -2.70 -33.03 3.61
N SER A 522 -2.83 -32.73 4.91
CA SER A 522 -1.74 -33.01 5.85
C SER A 522 -1.77 -34.49 6.21
N ARG A 523 -0.62 -35.17 6.10
CA ARG A 523 -0.54 -36.60 6.45
C ARG A 523 -0.64 -36.83 7.96
N ARG A 524 -0.08 -35.91 8.74
CA ARG A 524 -0.15 -35.84 10.20
C ARG A 524 -1.06 -34.68 10.61
N GLU A 525 -0.93 -34.22 11.84
CA GLU A 525 -1.71 -33.14 12.40
C GLU A 525 -1.63 -31.88 11.52
N GLY A 526 -2.80 -31.33 11.21
CA GLY A 526 -2.89 -30.02 10.56
C GLY A 526 -2.35 -28.94 11.49
N VAL A 527 -2.70 -29.02 12.78
CA VAL A 527 -2.08 -28.21 13.83
C VAL A 527 -1.71 -29.08 15.03
N LEU A 528 -0.47 -28.95 15.49
CA LEU A 528 0.00 -29.53 16.75
C LEU A 528 0.62 -28.44 17.62
N LEU A 529 -0.01 -28.17 18.77
CA LEU A 529 0.54 -27.30 19.80
C LEU A 529 0.94 -28.11 21.02
N VAL A 530 2.15 -27.84 21.54
CA VAL A 530 2.72 -28.56 22.68
C VAL A 530 3.24 -27.55 23.69
N ALA A 531 2.69 -27.52 24.90
CA ALA A 531 2.98 -26.48 25.90
C ALA A 531 2.86 -25.05 25.37
N GLY A 532 1.80 -24.81 24.56
CA GLY A 532 1.42 -23.48 24.13
C GLY A 532 0.73 -22.71 25.26
N LYS A 533 0.94 -21.39 25.34
CA LYS A 533 0.20 -20.51 26.23
C LYS A 533 -0.26 -19.27 25.49
N ASP A 534 -1.47 -18.79 25.80
CA ASP A 534 -2.05 -17.60 25.18
C ASP A 534 -2.18 -17.80 23.66
N VAL A 535 -3.04 -18.74 23.27
CA VAL A 535 -3.19 -19.19 21.88
C VAL A 535 -4.49 -18.69 21.29
N LYS A 536 -4.44 -18.19 20.06
CA LYS A 536 -5.60 -17.74 19.32
C LYS A 536 -5.70 -18.42 17.95
N PHE A 537 -6.87 -18.98 17.67
CA PHE A 537 -7.26 -19.45 16.35
C PHE A 537 -8.47 -18.65 15.89
N ASP A 538 -8.36 -18.00 14.73
CA ASP A 538 -9.47 -17.30 14.10
C ASP A 538 -9.62 -17.80 12.65
N ARG A 539 -10.79 -18.29 12.24
CA ARG A 539 -11.06 -18.73 10.86
C ARG A 539 -10.02 -19.75 10.37
N VAL A 540 -9.93 -20.88 11.05
CA VAL A 540 -8.97 -21.95 10.71
C VAL A 540 -9.69 -23.14 10.12
N SER A 541 -9.25 -23.60 8.95
CA SER A 541 -9.80 -24.77 8.27
C SER A 541 -8.74 -25.84 8.08
N VAL A 542 -9.03 -27.07 8.51
CA VAL A 542 -8.23 -28.26 8.22
C VAL A 542 -9.08 -29.28 7.47
N ASP A 543 -8.72 -29.60 6.23
CA ASP A 543 -9.44 -30.55 5.38
C ASP A 543 -8.54 -31.69 4.89
N ASN A 544 -8.69 -32.84 5.54
CA ASN A 544 -8.08 -34.10 5.16
C ASN A 544 -9.13 -35.13 4.69
N SER A 545 -10.32 -34.68 4.27
CA SER A 545 -11.38 -35.58 3.78
C SER A 545 -10.97 -36.44 2.57
N LYS A 546 -9.92 -36.05 1.86
CA LYS A 546 -9.35 -36.76 0.70
C LYS A 546 -8.18 -37.69 1.04
N GLN A 547 -7.84 -37.84 2.32
CA GLN A 547 -6.68 -38.62 2.74
C GLN A 547 -7.08 -39.99 3.34
N ASP A 548 -6.25 -41.00 3.08
CA ASP A 548 -6.53 -42.39 3.42
C ASP A 548 -6.00 -42.80 4.81
N ARG A 549 -5.06 -42.06 5.42
CA ARG A 549 -4.43 -42.40 6.72
C ARG A 549 -3.96 -41.15 7.43
N ASP A 550 -4.86 -40.55 8.19
CA ASP A 550 -4.57 -39.28 8.88
C ASP A 550 -4.38 -39.49 10.37
N MET A 551 -3.73 -38.52 11.01
CA MET A 551 -3.78 -38.34 12.46
C MET A 551 -4.98 -37.46 12.83
N ASP A 552 -4.93 -36.93 14.05
CA ASP A 552 -5.86 -35.91 14.53
C ASP A 552 -5.67 -34.62 13.73
N LEU A 553 -6.73 -33.83 13.54
CA LEU A 553 -6.64 -32.61 12.73
C LEU A 553 -6.00 -31.47 13.51
N VAL A 554 -6.46 -31.23 14.74
CA VAL A 554 -5.89 -30.24 15.66
C VAL A 554 -5.66 -30.87 17.02
N VAL A 555 -4.41 -30.83 17.50
CA VAL A 555 -4.00 -31.35 18.80
C VAL A 555 -3.46 -30.23 19.68
N LEU A 556 -4.10 -30.05 20.84
CA LEU A 556 -3.64 -29.15 21.90
C LEU A 556 -3.12 -29.98 23.07
N GLN A 557 -1.79 -30.10 23.14
CA GLN A 557 -1.12 -30.87 24.17
C GLN A 557 -0.46 -29.97 25.21
N GLY A 558 -0.82 -30.12 26.49
CA GLY A 558 -0.33 -29.25 27.56
C GLY A 558 -0.56 -27.75 27.31
N THR A 559 -1.58 -27.38 26.52
CA THR A 559 -1.75 -26.02 25.98
C THR A 559 -2.84 -25.26 26.73
N SER A 560 -2.56 -24.04 27.17
CA SER A 560 -3.43 -23.27 28.07
C SER A 560 -3.81 -21.87 27.56
N ASN A 561 -4.92 -21.35 28.07
CA ASN A 561 -5.52 -20.07 27.67
C ASN A 561 -5.68 -19.96 26.15
N VAL A 562 -6.61 -20.75 25.63
CA VAL A 562 -6.83 -20.90 24.19
C VAL A 562 -8.17 -20.28 23.81
N ALA A 563 -8.18 -19.46 22.77
CA ALA A 563 -9.40 -18.97 22.13
C ALA A 563 -9.48 -19.51 20.70
N ILE A 564 -10.54 -20.25 20.39
CA ILE A 564 -10.87 -20.70 19.03
C ILE A 564 -12.15 -20.00 18.59
N ASN A 565 -12.07 -19.22 17.52
CA ASN A 565 -13.22 -18.57 16.89
C ASN A 565 -13.34 -19.02 15.44
N ASP A 566 -14.44 -19.72 15.12
CA ASP A 566 -14.73 -20.21 13.77
C ASP A 566 -13.67 -21.18 13.22
N MET A 567 -13.81 -22.45 13.56
CA MET A 567 -12.93 -23.52 13.11
C MET A 567 -13.71 -24.60 12.35
N ARG A 568 -13.14 -25.07 11.23
CA ARG A 568 -13.70 -26.14 10.40
C ARG A 568 -12.71 -27.29 10.25
N LEU A 569 -13.13 -28.49 10.62
CA LEU A 569 -12.29 -29.69 10.63
C LEU A 569 -12.99 -30.80 9.82
N MET A 570 -12.33 -31.35 8.82
CA MET A 570 -12.91 -32.38 7.94
C MET A 570 -11.97 -33.57 7.73
N GLY A 571 -12.47 -34.79 7.89
CA GLY A 571 -11.66 -36.01 7.81
C GLY A 571 -10.90 -36.30 9.12
N GLY A 572 -9.72 -36.94 9.04
CA GLY A 572 -8.89 -37.20 10.22
C GLY A 572 -9.33 -38.38 11.11
N ILE A 573 -8.53 -38.68 12.14
CA ILE A 573 -8.92 -39.63 13.20
C ILE A 573 -9.83 -38.93 14.22
N ASN A 574 -9.31 -37.91 14.90
CA ASN A 574 -10.11 -37.00 15.73
C ASN A 574 -10.09 -35.59 15.13
N GLY A 575 -11.18 -34.85 15.30
CA GLY A 575 -11.24 -33.45 14.87
C GLY A 575 -10.37 -32.58 15.77
N LEU A 576 -10.89 -32.27 16.96
CA LEU A 576 -10.17 -31.51 17.98
C LEU A 576 -9.77 -32.44 19.13
N MET A 577 -8.47 -32.64 19.34
CA MET A 577 -7.93 -33.40 20.46
C MET A 577 -7.30 -32.46 21.49
N LEU A 578 -7.73 -32.61 22.74
CA LEU A 578 -7.29 -31.86 23.90
C LEU A 578 -6.67 -32.86 24.87
N VAL A 579 -5.37 -32.73 25.13
CA VAL A 579 -4.62 -33.75 25.86
C VAL A 579 -3.62 -33.16 26.86
N SER A 580 -3.58 -33.72 28.06
CA SER A 580 -2.51 -33.48 29.04
C SER A 580 -1.69 -34.75 29.18
N SER A 581 -0.38 -34.64 29.14
CA SER A 581 0.50 -35.79 29.34
C SER A 581 1.21 -35.66 30.68
N PRO A 582 1.24 -36.73 31.51
CA PRO A 582 1.97 -36.70 32.77
C PRO A 582 3.50 -36.64 32.57
N ASN A 583 3.99 -36.88 31.36
CA ASN A 583 5.41 -36.81 31.04
C ASN A 583 5.89 -35.40 30.67
N LEU A 584 4.96 -34.47 30.45
CA LEU A 584 5.25 -33.07 30.17
C LEU A 584 4.78 -32.22 31.34
N ASP A 585 5.62 -31.32 31.82
CA ASP A 585 5.24 -30.31 32.83
C ASP A 585 4.38 -29.18 32.20
N ALA A 586 3.23 -29.56 31.66
CA ALA A 586 2.26 -28.67 31.02
C ALA A 586 0.87 -29.34 30.93
N THR A 587 -0.19 -28.57 31.16
CA THR A 587 -1.58 -29.06 31.22
C THR A 587 -2.45 -28.34 30.19
N THR A 588 -3.33 -29.09 29.51
CA THR A 588 -4.33 -28.48 28.62
C THR A 588 -5.54 -28.04 29.44
N THR A 589 -5.75 -26.73 29.50
CA THR A 589 -6.83 -26.09 30.29
C THR A 589 -7.18 -24.69 29.77
N ASP A 590 -8.26 -24.10 30.26
CA ASP A 590 -8.74 -22.77 29.86
C ASP A 590 -8.91 -22.64 28.32
N VAL A 591 -9.56 -23.62 27.71
CA VAL A 591 -9.81 -23.65 26.26
C VAL A 591 -11.24 -23.21 25.98
N ASN A 592 -11.38 -22.09 25.28
CA ASN A 592 -12.65 -21.48 24.91
C ASN A 592 -12.86 -21.58 23.40
N VAL A 593 -13.83 -22.38 22.98
CA VAL A 593 -14.20 -22.59 21.59
C VAL A 593 -15.55 -21.94 21.31
N LYS A 594 -15.62 -21.13 20.26
CA LYS A 594 -16.85 -20.52 19.76
C LYS A 594 -16.95 -20.72 18.25
N GLY A 595 -17.90 -21.55 17.82
CA GLY A 595 -18.06 -21.91 16.42
C GLY A 595 -17.04 -22.96 16.01
N LEU A 596 -17.41 -24.22 16.09
CA LEU A 596 -16.60 -25.35 15.60
C LEU A 596 -17.49 -26.28 14.78
N THR A 597 -17.08 -26.58 13.56
CA THR A 597 -17.71 -27.62 12.73
C THR A 597 -16.71 -28.74 12.49
N VAL A 598 -17.09 -29.97 12.81
CA VAL A 598 -16.31 -31.18 12.56
C VAL A 598 -17.13 -32.13 11.70
N ASP A 599 -16.56 -32.63 10.61
CA ASP A 599 -17.25 -33.56 9.70
C ASP A 599 -16.37 -34.74 9.28
N GLY A 600 -16.92 -35.96 9.35
CA GLY A 600 -16.32 -37.13 8.72
C GLY A 600 -15.03 -37.65 9.37
N THR A 601 -14.82 -37.41 10.67
CA THR A 601 -13.71 -38.02 11.42
C THR A 601 -13.88 -39.53 11.56
N ARG A 602 -12.81 -40.31 11.69
CA ARG A 602 -12.90 -41.79 11.82
C ARG A 602 -13.25 -42.25 13.22
N ASN A 603 -12.74 -41.58 14.24
CA ASN A 603 -12.96 -41.91 15.63
C ASN A 603 -13.92 -40.92 16.28
N ALA A 604 -13.43 -39.77 16.75
CA ALA A 604 -14.23 -38.80 17.49
C ALA A 604 -14.28 -37.43 16.80
N GLY A 605 -15.37 -36.69 16.96
CA GLY A 605 -15.37 -35.26 16.63
C GLY A 605 -14.42 -34.48 17.53
N ILE A 606 -14.57 -34.69 18.84
CA ILE A 606 -13.73 -34.09 19.90
C ILE A 606 -13.18 -35.20 20.81
N PHE A 607 -11.92 -35.11 21.21
CA PHE A 607 -11.27 -36.06 22.11
C PHE A 607 -10.65 -35.35 23.32
N PHE A 608 -11.04 -35.72 24.53
CA PHE A 608 -10.53 -35.18 25.79
C PHE A 608 -9.66 -36.23 26.49
N ASN A 609 -8.43 -35.89 26.95
CA ASN A 609 -7.50 -36.89 27.50
C ASN A 609 -6.43 -36.36 28.49
N PRO A 610 -6.63 -36.62 29.78
CA PRO A 610 -7.58 -35.85 30.56
C PRO A 610 -7.31 -34.34 30.45
N VAL A 611 -8.36 -33.54 30.60
CA VAL A 611 -8.28 -32.07 30.58
C VAL A 611 -9.31 -31.46 31.51
N SER A 612 -9.13 -30.17 31.80
CA SER A 612 -10.05 -29.40 32.63
C SER A 612 -10.33 -28.03 32.03
N GLY A 613 -11.39 -27.35 32.49
CA GLY A 613 -11.64 -25.94 32.15
C GLY A 613 -11.87 -25.70 30.66
N ILE A 614 -12.69 -26.54 30.02
CA ILE A 614 -12.97 -26.44 28.58
C ILE A 614 -14.38 -25.92 28.36
N SER A 615 -14.53 -24.84 27.60
CA SER A 615 -15.81 -24.29 27.19
C SER A 615 -15.99 -24.43 25.67
N LEU A 616 -16.99 -25.19 25.27
CA LEU A 616 -17.38 -25.40 23.88
C LEU A 616 -18.74 -24.75 23.62
N GLN A 617 -18.76 -23.73 22.78
CA GLN A 617 -19.97 -23.02 22.37
C GLN A 617 -20.19 -23.15 20.86
N ASP A 618 -21.44 -23.45 20.47
CA ASP A 618 -21.88 -23.50 19.07
C ASP A 618 -21.04 -24.50 18.26
N VAL A 619 -21.06 -25.76 18.70
CA VAL A 619 -20.26 -26.86 18.13
C VAL A 619 -21.16 -27.84 17.40
N ALA A 620 -20.82 -28.15 16.15
CA ALA A 620 -21.48 -29.17 15.34
C ALA A 620 -20.50 -30.28 14.96
N VAL A 621 -20.83 -31.52 15.31
CA VAL A 621 -20.11 -32.72 14.88
C VAL A 621 -21.04 -33.55 14.00
N THR A 622 -20.61 -33.84 12.77
CA THR A 622 -21.37 -34.64 11.82
C THR A 622 -20.58 -35.82 11.29
N ASN A 623 -21.24 -36.94 11.05
CA ASN A 623 -20.66 -38.13 10.40
C ASN A 623 -19.38 -38.67 11.08
N ALA A 624 -19.26 -38.54 12.40
CA ALA A 624 -18.12 -39.10 13.13
C ALA A 624 -18.19 -40.64 13.11
N GLY A 625 -17.12 -41.30 12.73
CA GLY A 625 -17.10 -42.74 12.51
C GLY A 625 -17.36 -43.56 13.78
N THR A 626 -17.09 -43.00 14.97
CA THR A 626 -17.37 -43.67 16.24
C THR A 626 -18.12 -42.79 17.24
N TYR A 627 -17.59 -41.63 17.63
CA TYR A 627 -18.16 -40.83 18.72
C TYR A 627 -18.30 -39.34 18.36
N GLY A 628 -19.34 -38.68 18.86
CA GLY A 628 -19.39 -37.21 18.81
C GLY A 628 -18.27 -36.60 19.64
N ALA A 629 -18.22 -36.97 20.93
CA ALA A 629 -17.10 -36.69 21.83
C ALA A 629 -16.63 -37.96 22.55
N TYR A 630 -15.32 -38.16 22.59
CA TYR A 630 -14.66 -39.16 23.43
C TYR A 630 -14.08 -38.47 24.67
N ILE A 631 -14.58 -38.83 25.84
CA ILE A 631 -14.21 -38.24 27.12
C ILE A 631 -13.40 -39.29 27.89
N TYR A 632 -12.09 -39.09 27.96
CA TYR A 632 -11.17 -39.99 28.64
C TYR A 632 -10.56 -39.35 29.88
N GLY A 633 -11.05 -39.74 31.05
CA GLY A 633 -10.52 -39.35 32.35
C GLY A 633 -9.69 -40.44 33.01
N ASN A 634 -8.99 -40.08 34.08
CA ASN A 634 -8.20 -41.00 34.89
C ASN A 634 -8.48 -40.83 36.39
N GLU A 635 -8.51 -41.93 37.15
CA GLU A 635 -8.72 -41.89 38.61
C GLU A 635 -7.55 -41.26 39.36
N TYR A 636 -6.37 -41.20 38.72
CA TYR A 636 -5.17 -40.67 39.34
C TYR A 636 -4.81 -39.28 38.81
N GLU A 637 -4.74 -38.31 39.72
CA GLU A 637 -4.35 -36.91 39.41
C GLU A 637 -2.99 -36.82 38.71
N PHE A 638 -2.02 -37.67 39.08
CA PHE A 638 -0.70 -37.68 38.45
C PHE A 638 -0.72 -38.18 36.99
N LEU A 639 -1.83 -38.77 36.52
CA LEU A 639 -2.06 -39.16 35.12
C LEU A 639 -2.99 -38.15 34.39
N GLY A 640 -3.23 -36.98 34.98
CA GLY A 640 -4.12 -35.94 34.46
C GLY A 640 -5.47 -35.85 35.19
N GLY A 641 -5.82 -36.84 36.01
CA GLY A 641 -7.06 -36.85 36.78
C GLY A 641 -8.33 -37.01 35.93
N PRO A 642 -9.51 -36.76 36.51
CA PRO A 642 -10.78 -36.79 35.78
C PRO A 642 -10.85 -35.69 34.71
N VAL A 643 -11.62 -35.94 33.65
CA VAL A 643 -12.05 -34.85 32.77
C VAL A 643 -13.08 -34.02 33.54
N ARG A 644 -12.80 -32.74 33.77
CA ARG A 644 -13.64 -31.91 34.65
C ARG A 644 -13.85 -30.48 34.18
N ASP A 645 -14.84 -29.81 34.76
CA ASP A 645 -15.13 -28.39 34.49
C ASP A 645 -15.33 -28.12 32.99
N ILE A 646 -16.19 -28.92 32.35
CA ILE A 646 -16.49 -28.83 30.93
C ILE A 646 -17.83 -28.14 30.71
N VAL A 647 -17.88 -27.14 29.84
CA VAL A 647 -19.10 -26.43 29.45
C VAL A 647 -19.42 -26.76 27.99
N LEU A 648 -20.60 -27.32 27.73
CA LEU A 648 -21.10 -27.69 26.41
C LEU A 648 -22.35 -26.86 26.09
N LYS A 649 -22.19 -25.71 25.45
CA LYS A 649 -23.28 -24.80 25.12
C LYS A 649 -23.67 -24.94 23.65
N ASN A 650 -24.89 -25.39 23.39
CA ASN A 650 -25.41 -25.58 22.03
C ASN A 650 -24.49 -26.51 21.19
N MET A 651 -24.18 -27.68 21.75
CA MET A 651 -23.45 -28.71 21.01
C MET A 651 -24.44 -29.65 20.30
N THR A 652 -24.20 -29.95 19.03
CA THR A 652 -24.98 -30.91 18.25
C THR A 652 -24.08 -32.02 17.71
N VAL A 653 -24.54 -33.26 17.83
CA VAL A 653 -23.92 -34.44 17.22
C VAL A 653 -24.94 -35.10 16.31
N ASP A 654 -24.63 -35.23 15.03
CA ASP A 654 -25.45 -35.95 14.05
C ASP A 654 -24.66 -37.08 13.40
N LYS A 655 -25.27 -38.26 13.31
CA LYS A 655 -24.69 -39.44 12.62
C LYS A 655 -23.32 -39.88 13.15
N ALA A 656 -23.13 -39.89 14.48
CA ALA A 656 -21.98 -40.60 15.05
C ALA A 656 -22.21 -42.13 14.97
N GLY A 657 -21.15 -42.89 14.69
CA GLY A 657 -21.27 -44.34 14.42
C GLY A 657 -21.65 -45.22 15.61
N LYS A 658 -21.32 -44.79 16.85
CA LYS A 658 -21.69 -45.50 18.09
C LYS A 658 -22.50 -44.66 19.06
N ALA A 659 -21.96 -43.50 19.47
CA ALA A 659 -22.60 -42.69 20.51
C ALA A 659 -22.31 -41.19 20.35
N GLY A 660 -23.23 -40.36 20.84
CA GLY A 660 -23.02 -38.92 20.93
C GLY A 660 -21.88 -38.58 21.87
N LEU A 661 -21.97 -39.05 23.12
CA LEU A 661 -20.94 -38.89 24.15
C LEU A 661 -20.44 -40.26 24.64
N TYR A 662 -19.12 -40.47 24.65
CA TYR A 662 -18.51 -41.67 25.22
C TYR A 662 -17.67 -41.32 26.44
N PHE A 663 -17.91 -41.98 27.58
CA PHE A 663 -17.20 -41.74 28.83
C PHE A 663 -16.34 -42.96 29.18
N SER A 664 -15.04 -42.76 29.30
CA SER A 664 -14.06 -43.76 29.70
C SER A 664 -13.24 -43.18 30.86
N GLY A 665 -13.34 -43.80 32.04
CA GLY A 665 -12.81 -43.24 33.28
C GLY A 665 -13.69 -42.16 33.91
N PRO A 666 -13.21 -41.52 35.00
CA PRO A 666 -14.00 -40.56 35.76
C PRO A 666 -14.15 -39.21 35.07
N THR A 667 -15.37 -38.68 35.13
CA THR A 667 -15.76 -37.39 34.57
C THR A 667 -16.54 -36.59 35.60
N GLU A 668 -16.16 -35.33 35.80
CA GLU A 668 -16.71 -34.46 36.84
C GLU A 668 -17.26 -33.16 36.26
N ASP A 669 -18.37 -32.65 36.79
CA ASP A 669 -18.84 -31.28 36.55
C ASP A 669 -18.91 -30.85 35.06
N ILE A 670 -19.53 -31.68 34.23
CA ILE A 670 -19.91 -31.29 32.86
C ILE A 670 -21.25 -30.56 32.89
N THR A 671 -21.33 -29.40 32.26
CA THR A 671 -22.53 -28.56 32.22
C THR A 671 -22.97 -28.26 30.78
N GLY A 672 -24.27 -27.98 30.61
CA GLY A 672 -24.83 -27.50 29.36
C GLY A 672 -25.76 -28.49 28.64
N ASN A 673 -25.90 -28.36 27.33
CA ASN A 673 -26.88 -29.07 26.53
C ASN A 673 -26.28 -29.63 25.23
N VAL A 674 -26.47 -30.93 25.03
CA VAL A 674 -26.06 -31.67 23.83
C VAL A 674 -27.29 -32.25 23.15
N SER A 675 -27.44 -31.98 21.85
CA SER A 675 -28.45 -32.62 21.00
C SER A 675 -27.79 -33.71 20.18
N VAL A 676 -28.32 -34.93 20.24
CA VAL A 676 -27.80 -36.09 19.53
C VAL A 676 -28.88 -36.62 18.60
N THR A 677 -28.61 -36.63 17.30
CA THR A 677 -29.55 -37.06 16.26
C THR A 677 -28.92 -38.12 15.35
N ASN A 678 -29.77 -39.00 14.79
CA ASN A 678 -29.38 -40.05 13.83
C ASN A 678 -28.15 -40.86 14.26
N THR A 679 -27.96 -41.04 15.57
CA THR A 679 -26.81 -41.69 16.20
C THR A 679 -27.35 -42.84 17.05
N PRO A 680 -26.74 -44.04 17.06
CA PRO A 680 -27.33 -45.20 17.72
C PRO A 680 -27.59 -45.03 19.22
N LYS A 681 -26.74 -44.25 19.90
CA LYS A 681 -26.86 -43.98 21.34
C LYS A 681 -26.60 -42.51 21.64
N ASP A 682 -27.37 -41.94 22.55
CA ASP A 682 -27.13 -40.58 23.06
C ASP A 682 -25.78 -40.50 23.78
N CYS A 683 -25.51 -41.49 24.63
CA CYS A 683 -24.28 -41.62 25.40
C CYS A 683 -23.93 -43.09 25.65
N LEU A 684 -22.69 -43.36 26.03
CA LEU A 684 -22.19 -44.70 26.38
C LEU A 684 -21.10 -44.61 27.46
N LEU A 685 -21.20 -45.45 28.49
CA LEU A 685 -20.13 -45.66 29.48
C LEU A 685 -19.26 -46.84 29.07
N ASP A 686 -17.95 -46.66 29.17
CA ASP A 686 -16.98 -47.75 29.05
C ASP A 686 -17.19 -48.76 30.19
N ASN A 687 -17.29 -50.05 29.84
CA ASN A 687 -17.43 -51.16 30.77
C ASN A 687 -16.18 -52.06 30.82
N GLY A 688 -15.10 -51.62 30.16
CA GLY A 688 -13.82 -52.29 30.08
C GLY A 688 -12.86 -51.87 31.18
N TRP A 689 -11.63 -51.57 30.78
CA TRP A 689 -10.50 -51.37 31.71
C TRP A 689 -10.49 -49.99 32.40
N SER A 690 -11.17 -48.99 31.82
CA SER A 690 -11.34 -47.65 32.41
C SER A 690 -12.83 -47.36 32.51
N ALA A 691 -13.47 -47.88 33.55
CA ALA A 691 -14.93 -47.80 33.72
C ALA A 691 -15.40 -46.34 33.69
N GLY A 692 -16.33 -46.01 32.79
CA GLY A 692 -16.86 -44.67 32.65
C GLY A 692 -17.73 -44.29 33.85
N THR A 693 -17.45 -43.15 34.49
CA THR A 693 -18.30 -42.61 35.56
C THR A 693 -18.55 -41.12 35.36
N ILE A 694 -19.70 -40.65 35.84
CA ILE A 694 -20.10 -39.24 35.78
C ILE A 694 -20.46 -38.81 37.19
N THR A 695 -19.84 -37.74 37.67
CA THR A 695 -20.14 -37.11 38.96
C THR A 695 -20.45 -35.64 38.73
N GLN A 696 -21.59 -35.17 39.22
CA GLN A 696 -22.06 -33.80 39.04
C GLN A 696 -22.32 -33.14 40.39
N SER A 697 -21.73 -31.97 40.63
CA SER A 697 -22.09 -31.11 41.76
C SER A 697 -23.49 -30.50 41.55
N PRO A 698 -24.14 -29.96 42.61
CA PRO A 698 -25.51 -29.42 42.49
C PRO A 698 -25.66 -28.27 41.49
N ALA A 699 -24.58 -27.52 41.21
CA ALA A 699 -24.57 -26.42 40.25
C ALA A 699 -24.34 -26.90 38.80
N SER A 700 -23.86 -28.13 38.62
CA SER A 700 -23.48 -28.67 37.32
C SER A 700 -24.61 -29.53 36.75
N VAL A 701 -25.10 -29.13 35.58
CA VAL A 701 -26.22 -29.81 34.90
C VAL A 701 -25.88 -30.04 33.45
N LEU A 702 -25.62 -31.30 33.08
CA LEU A 702 -25.57 -31.76 31.70
C LEU A 702 -26.94 -32.30 31.27
N THR A 703 -27.42 -31.85 30.12
CA THR A 703 -28.60 -32.40 29.45
C THR A 703 -28.22 -32.99 28.10
N VAL A 704 -28.70 -34.21 27.83
CA VAL A 704 -28.55 -34.86 26.52
C VAL A 704 -29.95 -35.15 26.00
N ASN A 705 -30.29 -34.57 24.84
CA ASN A 705 -31.64 -34.59 24.26
C ASN A 705 -32.72 -34.12 25.27
N GLY A 706 -32.45 -33.02 25.97
CA GLY A 706 -33.35 -32.39 26.93
C GLY A 706 -33.48 -33.11 28.29
N THR A 707 -32.86 -34.28 28.47
CA THR A 707 -32.93 -35.04 29.71
C THR A 707 -31.62 -34.93 30.49
N LYS A 708 -31.71 -34.65 31.80
CA LYS A 708 -30.54 -34.55 32.70
C LYS A 708 -29.73 -35.86 32.72
N LEU A 709 -28.41 -35.75 32.72
CA LEU A 709 -27.46 -36.86 32.88
C LEU A 709 -26.59 -36.60 34.11
N ASP A 710 -26.64 -37.51 35.09
CA ASP A 710 -25.86 -37.44 36.33
C ASP A 710 -25.55 -38.83 36.90
N GLN A 711 -24.80 -38.89 38.02
CA GLN A 711 -24.43 -40.14 38.69
C GLN A 711 -25.62 -41.06 39.01
N GLY A 712 -26.82 -40.51 39.19
CA GLY A 712 -28.00 -41.28 39.57
C GLY A 712 -28.67 -42.02 38.41
N ASN A 713 -28.40 -41.60 37.17
CA ASN A 713 -29.05 -42.18 35.99
C ASN A 713 -28.09 -42.58 34.85
N ALA A 714 -26.80 -42.24 34.92
CA ALA A 714 -25.83 -42.51 33.86
C ALA A 714 -25.75 -43.99 33.48
N ALA A 715 -25.66 -44.90 34.46
CA ALA A 715 -25.60 -46.34 34.22
C ALA A 715 -26.85 -46.89 33.51
N ALA A 716 -28.02 -46.29 33.75
CA ALA A 716 -29.27 -46.71 33.11
C ALA A 716 -29.46 -46.06 31.73
N ARG A 717 -28.95 -44.85 31.49
CA ARG A 717 -29.12 -44.10 30.23
C ARG A 717 -28.02 -44.33 29.19
N CYS A 718 -26.79 -44.60 29.62
CA CYS A 718 -25.61 -44.63 28.77
C CYS A 718 -25.05 -46.06 28.65
N HIS A 719 -25.84 -46.99 28.09
CA HIS A 719 -25.51 -48.42 27.96
C HIS A 719 -25.43 -48.89 26.51
#